data_AF-A0A7D3ZQC6-F1
#
_entry.id   AF-A0A7D3ZQC6-F1
#
_cell.length_a   1.000
_cell.length_b   1.000
_cell.length_c   1.000
_cell.angle_alpha   90.00
_cell.angle_beta   90.00
_cell.angle_gamma   90.00
#
_symmetry.space_group_name_H-M   'P 1'
#
loop_
_entity.id
_entity.type
_entity.pdbx_description
1 polymer ?
#
loop_
_entity_poly.entity_id
_entity_poly.type
_entity_poly.pdbx_seq_one_letter_code
_entity_poly.pdbx_strand_id
1 'polypeptide(L)'
;MSANEAGHPLLDNVYRIVADGTCSVLSLDIFDTVLWRRVPRPTDAFALLAARLREEGLCPAWVTDATLRRMRIGAEERARRSRDTLGTEVSLFDIWRAMPEELFGSAELDRLVAAEVALEREITVVDLDVAEVVKAARKQDIDVVLVSDTYFTQDQLAHLLDRPELGPMEDVRIFRSNQHGTDKASGLWEIVLRDLGRSPEQIVHVGDNEVADDEVPAGLGVRTVHYRRLDEAYTEVLEREHEPLSPAGEHAPDLDERHGDLGLTSLRAKAVQAGGPFATSALETAHRYGAGVLGPLLTGFAEWIAERAVANGTRMLWCPMREGELLSTLINDAARARGWDVEARPVWLSRFVTSLAGLDPFDTDKVHAFVRSGYQLTVRQALSVLELQPGDVPGLATELDTVIDNGDIADRVSKALTETPHLCNRLAVTVTAARERLIRSLREAGALDGTELTLVDLGWGGTIQRQLARVLRIAGIDIAPSGYYLATDARAERLYLAGLRAEGYLAQAGHPAEVAATVTRSPEIVEQCVNALCGSLIGFTDEGAPVLGDTADSPSQNAERRTVQDGILAFQRRWNRYVAASEGTWPSLTLPAARERLSRILISALRSPTADEAAVFGNWVHEDNFGSTLVTTLLPADLKPAIPYLSPGDLEDLHMRDSFWPALLAASDTGLGAAARAIADGAIRAADFDPSGESYETRLRYRTADDRWHEPIRRRVRINHNGLSFARFAFEHHDTVDISLAIPGRPAIVRVDWIEARVVAGGRRTEQVLRWDKPEDFVGLHYADCRYLGGNLMEFDTSYAAVWLPLARRAGAPVVSSGQITIAFAMLPQSMTGMAPRMPVDRKAARAARTARLTDRLREEYRAAGVRGVAAGAGRVARRKLGDG
;
A
#
# COMPACT_ATOMS: atom_id res chain seq x y z
N MET A 1 18.22 10.03 32.07
CA MET A 1 17.54 9.58 30.84
C MET A 1 17.81 10.61 29.76
N SER A 2 18.54 10.26 28.71
CA SER A 2 18.47 11.03 27.45
C SER A 2 17.07 10.86 26.89
N ALA A 3 16.49 11.92 26.32
CA ALA A 3 15.11 11.98 25.85
C ALA A 3 14.76 11.08 24.63
N ASN A 4 15.49 9.97 24.42
CA ASN A 4 15.42 9.15 23.20
C ASN A 4 15.02 7.67 23.44
N GLU A 5 14.68 7.28 24.66
CA GLU A 5 14.07 5.99 24.99
C GLU A 5 12.71 6.23 25.64
N ALA A 6 11.74 6.73 24.86
CA ALA A 6 10.38 6.88 25.35
C ALA A 6 9.82 5.47 25.67
N GLY A 7 9.55 5.20 26.95
CA GLY A 7 8.87 3.99 27.39
C GLY A 7 7.43 3.92 26.86
N HIS A 8 6.71 2.85 27.18
CA HIS A 8 5.31 2.73 26.79
C HIS A 8 4.47 3.86 27.44
N PRO A 9 3.70 4.68 26.69
CA PRO A 9 3.00 5.85 27.25
C PRO A 9 2.05 5.53 28.41
N LEU A 10 1.41 4.36 28.39
CA LEU A 10 0.54 3.89 29.48
C LEU A 10 1.29 3.73 30.83
N LEU A 11 2.60 3.49 30.80
CA LEU A 11 3.42 3.30 31.99
C LEU A 11 3.97 4.62 32.55
N ASP A 12 3.84 5.76 31.85
CA ASP A 12 4.36 7.05 32.31
C ASP A 12 3.77 7.46 33.67
N ASN A 13 2.49 7.15 33.89
CA ASN A 13 1.84 7.40 35.18
C ASN A 13 2.37 6.48 36.27
N VAL A 14 2.64 5.21 35.95
CA VAL A 14 3.24 4.24 36.88
C VAL A 14 4.64 4.69 37.28
N TYR A 15 5.46 5.13 36.32
CA TYR A 15 6.78 5.70 36.59
C TYR A 15 6.71 6.88 37.53
N ARG A 16 5.75 7.79 37.34
CA ARG A 16 5.56 8.94 38.23
C ARG A 16 5.15 8.51 39.64
N ILE A 17 4.18 7.60 39.75
CA ILE A 17 3.70 7.06 41.03
C ILE A 17 4.84 6.41 41.83
N VAL A 18 5.67 5.61 41.13
CA VAL A 18 6.85 4.93 41.68
C VAL A 18 7.94 5.93 42.07
N ALA A 19 8.25 6.91 41.20
CA ALA A 19 9.29 7.90 41.44
C ALA A 19 8.97 8.83 42.62
N ASP A 20 7.70 9.19 42.79
CA ASP A 20 7.23 10.06 43.87
C ASP A 20 7.04 9.29 45.19
N GLY A 21 7.23 7.97 45.22
CA GLY A 21 7.05 7.12 46.41
C GLY A 21 5.61 7.10 46.93
N THR A 22 4.64 7.38 46.06
CA THR A 22 3.24 7.51 46.46
C THR A 22 2.51 6.17 46.59
N CYS A 23 3.12 5.07 46.11
CA CYS A 23 2.68 3.69 46.37
C CYS A 23 3.71 2.95 47.22
N SER A 24 3.27 1.99 48.02
CA SER A 24 4.14 1.08 48.75
C SER A 24 4.24 -0.30 48.10
N VAL A 25 3.33 -0.61 47.17
CA VAL A 25 3.31 -1.88 46.44
C VAL A 25 3.06 -1.63 44.95
N LEU A 26 3.91 -2.21 44.11
CA LEU A 26 3.69 -2.40 42.68
C LEU A 26 3.18 -3.83 42.46
N SER A 27 1.91 -3.95 42.07
CA SER A 27 1.29 -5.20 41.67
C SER A 27 1.29 -5.33 40.15
N LEU A 28 1.63 -6.50 39.62
CA LEU A 28 1.66 -6.73 38.16
C LEU A 28 0.94 -8.03 37.82
N ASP A 29 0.19 -8.05 36.72
CA ASP A 29 -0.15 -9.31 36.08
C ASP A 29 1.08 -9.96 35.41
N ILE A 30 1.05 -11.27 35.24
CA ILE A 30 2.16 -12.03 34.67
C ILE A 30 2.10 -12.05 33.14
N PHE A 31 0.99 -12.46 32.55
CA PHE A 31 0.92 -12.80 31.13
C PHE A 31 0.33 -11.64 30.32
N ASP A 32 0.88 -11.39 29.15
CA ASP A 32 0.57 -10.21 28.33
C ASP A 32 0.81 -8.85 29.05
N THR A 33 1.47 -8.89 30.21
CA THR A 33 1.95 -7.76 31.01
C THR A 33 3.45 -7.86 31.30
N VAL A 34 3.90 -8.71 32.24
CA VAL A 34 5.34 -8.91 32.51
C VAL A 34 6.00 -9.77 31.44
N LEU A 35 5.30 -10.82 31.01
CA LEU A 35 5.70 -11.75 29.96
C LEU A 35 4.68 -11.69 28.82
N TRP A 36 5.12 -11.36 27.62
CA TRP A 36 4.28 -11.43 26.41
C TRP A 36 4.76 -12.56 25.51
N ARG A 37 3.89 -13.07 24.64
CA ARG A 37 4.22 -14.22 23.78
C ARG A 37 4.54 -13.82 22.36
N ARG A 38 5.47 -14.54 21.73
CA ARG A 38 5.74 -14.49 20.28
C ARG A 38 4.72 -15.28 19.47
N VAL A 39 3.44 -15.09 19.80
CA VAL A 39 2.31 -15.57 19.03
C VAL A 39 1.19 -14.53 19.04
N PRO A 40 0.31 -14.51 18.02
CA PRO A 40 -0.78 -13.55 17.95
C PRO A 40 -1.76 -13.69 19.11
N ARG A 41 -2.10 -14.92 19.52
CA ARG A 41 -2.93 -15.19 20.71
C ARG A 41 -2.29 -16.25 21.61
N PRO A 42 -2.54 -16.25 22.92
CA PRO A 42 -2.08 -17.31 23.81
C PRO A 42 -2.45 -18.72 23.35
N THR A 43 -3.64 -18.91 22.78
CA THR A 43 -4.08 -20.23 22.28
C THR A 43 -3.35 -20.70 21.02
N ASP A 44 -2.62 -19.83 20.31
CA ASP A 44 -1.76 -20.24 19.19
C ASP A 44 -0.49 -20.95 19.67
N ALA A 45 -0.10 -20.77 20.94
CA ALA A 45 0.99 -21.55 21.54
C ALA A 45 0.71 -23.06 21.47
N PHE A 46 -0.55 -23.48 21.59
CA PHE A 46 -0.92 -24.89 21.53
C PHE A 46 -0.72 -25.52 20.14
N ALA A 47 -0.68 -24.71 19.07
CA ALA A 47 -0.30 -25.18 17.74
C ALA A 47 1.19 -25.51 17.70
N LEU A 48 2.05 -24.66 18.27
CA LEU A 48 3.49 -24.89 18.39
C LEU A 48 3.80 -26.08 19.31
N LEU A 49 3.00 -26.28 20.36
CA LEU A 49 3.08 -27.45 21.23
C LEU A 49 2.89 -28.76 20.47
N ALA A 50 2.00 -28.76 19.49
CA ALA A 50 1.77 -29.93 18.66
C ALA A 50 3.00 -30.32 17.85
N ALA A 51 3.67 -29.34 17.25
CA ALA A 51 4.93 -29.57 16.56
C ALA A 51 5.97 -30.20 17.50
N ARG A 52 6.17 -29.64 18.70
CA ARG A 52 7.15 -30.16 19.67
C ARG A 52 6.84 -31.56 20.18
N LEU A 53 5.58 -31.83 20.52
CA LEU A 53 5.19 -33.16 20.98
C LEU A 53 5.35 -34.21 19.87
N ARG A 54 5.13 -33.87 18.60
CA ARG A 54 5.38 -34.78 17.48
C ARG A 54 6.89 -35.02 17.27
N GLU A 55 7.70 -33.97 17.32
CA GLU A 55 9.17 -34.08 17.21
C GLU A 55 9.75 -34.99 18.30
N GLU A 56 9.20 -34.91 19.52
CA GLU A 56 9.59 -35.78 20.64
C GLU A 56 8.99 -37.19 20.61
N GLY A 57 8.12 -37.49 19.65
CA GLY A 57 7.40 -38.77 19.56
C GLY A 57 6.34 -38.96 20.64
N LEU A 58 5.89 -37.88 21.30
CA LEU A 58 4.85 -37.86 22.32
C LEU A 58 3.44 -37.71 21.75
N CYS A 59 3.33 -37.30 20.49
CA CYS A 59 2.05 -37.13 19.81
C CYS A 59 2.05 -37.86 18.45
N PRO A 60 0.96 -38.57 18.07
CA PRO A 60 0.89 -39.27 16.79
C PRO A 60 0.97 -38.31 15.59
N ALA A 61 1.61 -38.74 14.51
CA ALA A 61 1.81 -37.92 13.32
C ALA A 61 0.50 -37.45 12.64
N TRP A 62 -0.63 -38.13 12.86
CA TRP A 62 -1.92 -37.73 12.30
C TRP A 62 -2.59 -36.57 13.05
N VAL A 63 -2.14 -36.27 14.28
CA VAL A 63 -2.66 -35.14 15.06
C VAL A 63 -2.02 -33.85 14.56
N THR A 64 -2.78 -33.10 13.77
CA THR A 64 -2.36 -31.80 13.25
C THR A 64 -2.31 -30.73 14.34
N ASP A 65 -1.64 -29.61 14.07
CA ASP A 65 -1.50 -28.48 15.00
C ASP A 65 -2.86 -27.92 15.42
N ALA A 66 -3.74 -27.73 14.45
CA ALA A 66 -5.12 -27.32 14.68
C ALA A 66 -5.90 -28.33 15.54
N THR A 67 -5.64 -29.64 15.37
CA THR A 67 -6.32 -30.68 16.15
C THR A 67 -5.88 -30.65 17.60
N LEU A 68 -4.57 -30.66 17.88
CA LEU A 68 -4.08 -30.60 19.26
C LEU A 68 -4.50 -29.30 19.95
N ARG A 69 -4.41 -28.15 19.26
CA ARG A 69 -4.87 -26.87 19.78
C ARG A 69 -6.33 -26.94 20.25
N ARG A 70 -7.22 -27.49 19.43
CA ARG A 70 -8.64 -27.65 19.80
C ARG A 70 -8.83 -28.61 20.98
N MET A 71 -8.07 -29.71 21.01
CA MET A 71 -8.11 -30.66 22.12
C MET A 71 -7.66 -29.98 23.42
N ARG A 72 -6.57 -29.22 23.40
CA ARG A 72 -6.01 -28.54 24.57
C ARG A 72 -6.94 -27.45 25.12
N ILE A 73 -7.62 -26.69 24.25
CA ILE A 73 -8.68 -25.73 24.64
C ILE A 73 -9.86 -26.49 25.28
N GLY A 74 -10.37 -27.53 24.62
CA GLY A 74 -11.50 -28.30 25.12
C GLY A 74 -11.21 -29.06 26.42
N ALA A 75 -9.96 -29.49 26.63
CA ALA A 75 -9.52 -30.13 27.86
C ALA A 75 -9.52 -29.15 29.04
N GLU A 76 -9.14 -27.89 28.82
CA GLU A 76 -9.26 -26.86 29.85
C GLU A 76 -10.72 -26.61 30.23
N GLU A 77 -11.59 -26.40 29.23
CA GLU A 77 -13.02 -26.21 29.46
C GLU A 77 -13.66 -27.41 30.18
N ARG A 78 -13.21 -28.63 29.86
CA ARG A 78 -13.65 -29.86 30.53
C ARG A 78 -13.17 -29.92 31.98
N ALA A 79 -11.90 -29.60 32.22
CA ALA A 79 -11.31 -29.58 33.56
C ALA A 79 -12.05 -28.56 34.44
N ARG A 80 -12.28 -27.33 33.94
CA ARG A 80 -12.99 -26.27 34.68
C ARG A 80 -14.42 -26.67 35.05
N ARG A 81 -15.17 -27.30 34.12
CA ARG A 81 -16.53 -27.80 34.38
C ARG A 81 -16.62 -28.97 35.36
N SER A 82 -15.52 -29.68 35.60
CA SER A 82 -15.53 -30.87 36.48
C SER A 82 -15.35 -30.55 37.97
N ARG A 83 -15.12 -29.28 38.34
CA ARG A 83 -14.75 -28.84 39.69
C ARG A 83 -15.89 -28.23 40.53
N ASP A 84 -17.14 -28.60 40.30
CA ASP A 84 -18.38 -28.03 40.90
C ASP A 84 -18.36 -27.66 42.41
N THR A 85 -17.44 -28.18 43.23
CA THR A 85 -17.32 -27.88 44.68
C THR A 85 -16.01 -27.22 45.13
N LEU A 86 -15.02 -26.98 44.25
CA LEU A 86 -13.67 -26.50 44.59
C LEU A 86 -13.23 -25.20 43.86
N GLY A 87 -14.16 -24.52 43.18
CA GLY A 87 -13.89 -23.36 42.33
C GLY A 87 -13.64 -23.72 40.87
N THR A 88 -13.64 -22.72 39.98
CA THR A 88 -13.47 -22.88 38.52
C THR A 88 -12.02 -22.96 38.07
N GLU A 89 -11.07 -22.74 38.99
CA GLU A 89 -9.65 -22.69 38.69
C GLU A 89 -9.00 -24.08 38.68
N VAL A 90 -8.14 -24.33 37.69
CA VAL A 90 -7.54 -25.63 37.39
C VAL A 90 -6.01 -25.52 37.33
N SER A 91 -5.31 -26.62 37.57
CA SER A 91 -3.86 -26.71 37.33
C SER A 91 -3.57 -27.26 35.93
N LEU A 92 -2.35 -27.03 35.42
CA LEU A 92 -1.92 -27.63 34.16
C LEU A 92 -2.02 -29.17 34.16
N PHE A 93 -1.79 -29.80 35.31
CA PHE A 93 -1.98 -31.25 35.49
C PHE A 93 -3.44 -31.68 35.31
N ASP A 94 -4.40 -30.90 35.81
CA ASP A 94 -5.82 -31.22 35.65
C ASP A 94 -6.24 -31.12 34.19
N ILE A 95 -5.69 -30.15 33.46
CA ILE A 95 -5.96 -29.99 32.04
C ILE A 95 -5.40 -31.16 31.24
N TRP A 96 -4.14 -31.55 31.48
CA TRP A 96 -3.56 -32.72 30.81
C TRP A 96 -4.24 -34.03 31.19
N ARG A 97 -4.75 -34.19 32.41
CA ARG A 97 -5.60 -35.34 32.78
C ARG A 97 -6.95 -35.37 32.04
N ALA A 98 -7.43 -34.22 31.58
CA ALA A 98 -8.65 -34.14 30.77
C ALA A 98 -8.41 -34.45 29.28
N MET A 99 -7.14 -34.58 28.85
CA MET A 99 -6.78 -35.03 27.50
C MET A 99 -6.92 -36.56 27.35
N PRO A 100 -7.15 -37.10 26.14
CA PRO A 100 -7.26 -38.54 25.91
C PRO A 100 -5.90 -39.24 26.10
N GLU A 101 -5.75 -40.03 27.17
CA GLU A 101 -4.50 -40.70 27.53
C GLU A 101 -4.01 -41.63 26.40
N GLU A 102 -4.92 -42.32 25.70
CA GLU A 102 -4.58 -43.27 24.64
C GLU A 102 -3.86 -42.60 23.45
N LEU A 103 -4.01 -41.29 23.28
CA LEU A 103 -3.38 -40.55 22.20
C LEU A 103 -1.90 -40.29 22.46
N PHE A 104 -1.52 -40.06 23.72
CA PHE A 104 -0.16 -39.68 24.12
C PHE A 104 0.69 -40.89 24.50
N GLY A 105 0.20 -42.10 24.21
CA GLY A 105 0.90 -43.36 24.49
C GLY A 105 1.13 -43.58 25.98
N SER A 106 2.22 -44.27 26.33
CA SER A 106 2.66 -44.44 27.72
C SER A 106 3.49 -43.25 28.22
N ALA A 107 3.32 -42.05 27.63
CA ALA A 107 4.03 -40.86 28.10
C ALA A 107 3.57 -40.51 29.50
N GLU A 108 4.52 -40.30 30.41
CA GLU A 108 4.19 -39.84 31.75
C GLU A 108 3.59 -38.44 31.70
N LEU A 109 2.54 -38.21 32.50
CA LEU A 109 1.84 -36.92 32.60
C LEU A 109 2.81 -35.77 32.84
N ASP A 110 3.80 -35.98 33.72
CA ASP A 110 4.83 -34.99 34.06
C ASP A 110 5.65 -34.57 32.85
N ARG A 111 5.89 -35.48 31.89
CA ARG A 111 6.61 -35.19 30.66
C ARG A 111 5.80 -34.29 29.72
N LEU A 112 4.49 -34.53 29.60
CA LEU A 112 3.60 -33.70 28.78
C LEU A 112 3.46 -32.28 29.36
N VAL A 113 3.29 -32.20 30.69
CA VAL A 113 3.27 -30.93 31.43
C VAL A 113 4.60 -30.19 31.27
N ALA A 114 5.73 -30.88 31.40
CA ALA A 114 7.05 -30.28 31.23
C ALA A 114 7.27 -29.77 29.81
N ALA A 115 6.80 -30.48 28.78
CA ALA A 115 6.88 -30.03 27.40
C ALA A 115 6.08 -28.73 27.15
N GLU A 116 4.88 -28.59 27.72
CA GLU A 116 4.10 -27.35 27.62
C GLU A 116 4.75 -26.19 28.38
N VAL A 117 5.30 -26.42 29.57
CA VAL A 117 6.03 -25.39 30.34
C VAL A 117 7.31 -24.96 29.62
N ALA A 118 8.05 -25.91 29.03
CA ALA A 118 9.26 -25.61 28.27
C ALA A 118 8.96 -24.78 27.02
N LEU A 119 7.88 -25.11 26.30
CA LEU A 119 7.42 -24.29 25.19
C LEU A 119 7.01 -22.89 25.65
N GLU A 120 6.24 -22.78 26.74
CA GLU A 120 5.82 -21.50 27.29
C GLU A 120 7.04 -20.63 27.61
N ARG A 121 8.10 -21.21 28.19
CA ARG A 121 9.38 -20.52 28.41
C ARG A 121 10.01 -20.04 27.12
N GLU A 122 9.99 -20.86 26.08
CA GLU A 122 10.60 -20.53 24.80
C GLU A 122 9.90 -19.36 24.11
N ILE A 123 8.57 -19.34 24.10
CA ILE A 123 7.78 -18.34 23.36
C ILE A 123 7.51 -17.06 24.16
N THR A 124 7.56 -17.12 25.49
CA THR A 124 7.41 -15.93 26.35
C THR A 124 8.66 -15.08 26.38
N VAL A 125 8.46 -13.77 26.40
CA VAL A 125 9.51 -12.75 26.38
C VAL A 125 9.18 -11.71 27.42
N VAL A 126 10.19 -11.22 28.14
CA VAL A 126 10.01 -10.14 29.12
C VAL A 126 9.58 -8.86 28.40
N ASP A 127 8.57 -8.20 28.93
CA ASP A 127 8.28 -6.84 28.53
C ASP A 127 9.34 -5.88 29.07
N LEU A 128 10.23 -5.42 28.20
CA LEU A 128 11.32 -4.54 28.58
C LEU A 128 10.85 -3.19 29.12
N ASP A 129 9.64 -2.73 28.76
CA ASP A 129 9.06 -1.50 29.30
C ASP A 129 8.62 -1.71 30.77
N VAL A 130 8.03 -2.87 31.08
CA VAL A 130 7.62 -3.25 32.44
C VAL A 130 8.82 -3.62 33.32
N ALA A 131 9.85 -4.28 32.76
CA ALA A 131 11.08 -4.60 33.48
C ALA A 131 11.77 -3.34 34.03
N GLU A 132 11.79 -2.25 33.27
CA GLU A 132 12.33 -0.96 33.74
C GLU A 132 11.46 -0.34 34.85
N VAL A 133 10.13 -0.55 34.85
CA VAL A 133 9.25 -0.17 35.97
C VAL A 133 9.57 -0.99 37.23
N VAL A 134 9.73 -2.31 37.10
CA VAL A 134 10.11 -3.21 38.22
C VAL A 134 11.43 -2.75 38.85
N LYS A 135 12.42 -2.44 38.01
CA LYS A 135 13.72 -1.92 38.44
C LYS A 135 13.62 -0.57 39.12
N ALA A 136 12.78 0.33 38.61
CA ALA A 136 12.52 1.62 39.24
C ALA A 136 11.85 1.47 40.61
N ALA A 137 10.88 0.56 40.75
CA ALA A 137 10.19 0.28 42.00
C ALA A 137 11.15 -0.26 43.07
N ARG A 138 11.99 -1.23 42.72
CA ARG A 138 13.01 -1.78 43.62
C ARG A 138 14.01 -0.73 44.10
N LYS A 139 14.38 0.22 43.23
CA LYS A 139 15.29 1.32 43.59
C LYS A 139 14.69 2.28 44.63
N GLN A 140 13.36 2.33 44.74
CA GLN A 140 12.61 3.14 45.69
C GLN A 140 12.11 2.33 46.90
N ASP A 141 12.63 1.11 47.10
CA ASP A 141 12.19 0.19 48.16
C ASP A 141 10.68 -0.09 48.15
N ILE A 142 10.06 -0.10 46.96
CA ILE A 142 8.65 -0.43 46.76
C ILE A 142 8.53 -1.95 46.58
N ASP A 143 7.62 -2.57 47.33
CA ASP A 143 7.37 -4.02 47.26
C ASP A 143 6.79 -4.37 45.89
N VAL A 144 7.39 -5.32 45.18
CA VAL A 144 6.86 -5.85 43.91
C VAL A 144 6.14 -7.16 44.18
N VAL A 145 4.91 -7.30 43.69
CA VAL A 145 4.09 -8.52 43.80
C VAL A 145 3.44 -8.86 42.47
N LEU A 146 3.15 -10.14 42.26
CA LEU A 146 2.49 -10.62 41.04
C LEU A 146 1.11 -11.17 41.38
N VAL A 147 0.10 -10.83 40.58
CA VAL A 147 -1.28 -11.28 40.76
C VAL A 147 -1.79 -11.76 39.40
N SER A 148 -2.05 -13.05 39.23
CA SER A 148 -2.41 -13.59 37.92
C SER A 148 -3.39 -14.76 37.97
N ASP A 149 -4.27 -14.77 36.98
CA ASP A 149 -5.17 -15.89 36.71
C ASP A 149 -4.41 -16.92 35.88
N THR A 150 -3.99 -18.01 36.51
CA THR A 150 -3.06 -18.95 35.90
C THR A 150 -3.22 -20.38 36.40
N TYR A 151 -3.06 -21.33 35.47
CA TYR A 151 -3.01 -22.75 35.76
C TYR A 151 -1.60 -23.24 36.15
N PHE A 152 -0.57 -22.39 36.10
CA PHE A 152 0.80 -22.77 36.43
C PHE A 152 1.03 -22.88 37.96
N THR A 153 1.88 -23.84 38.35
CA THR A 153 2.34 -23.99 39.73
C THR A 153 3.38 -22.93 40.10
N GLN A 154 3.72 -22.80 41.39
CA GLN A 154 4.75 -21.86 41.84
C GLN A 154 6.11 -22.18 41.22
N ASP A 155 6.49 -23.47 41.19
CA ASP A 155 7.76 -23.90 40.60
C ASP A 155 7.80 -23.63 39.09
N GLN A 156 6.67 -23.84 38.39
CA GLN A 156 6.56 -23.54 36.96
C GLN A 156 6.70 -22.03 36.71
N LEU A 157 6.01 -21.18 37.47
CA LEU A 157 6.14 -19.73 37.34
C LEU A 157 7.53 -19.23 37.70
N ALA A 158 8.17 -19.79 38.73
CA ALA A 158 9.55 -19.47 39.08
C ALA A 158 10.49 -19.75 37.89
N HIS A 159 10.32 -20.90 37.22
CA HIS A 159 11.05 -21.21 35.99
C HIS A 159 10.75 -20.21 34.86
N LEU A 160 9.47 -19.85 34.65
CA LEU A 160 9.07 -18.90 33.60
C LEU A 160 9.66 -17.50 33.82
N LEU A 161 9.66 -17.03 35.07
CA LEU A 161 10.05 -15.69 35.49
C LEU A 161 11.56 -15.54 35.77
N ASP A 162 12.33 -16.62 35.78
CA ASP A 162 13.80 -16.61 35.98
C ASP A 162 14.54 -15.98 34.78
N ARG A 163 14.39 -14.66 34.64
CA ARG A 163 14.80 -13.87 33.49
C ARG A 163 15.82 -12.82 33.93
N PRO A 164 16.99 -12.72 33.28
CA PRO A 164 18.00 -11.70 33.61
C PRO A 164 17.43 -10.27 33.62
N GLU A 165 16.50 -9.97 32.72
CA GLU A 165 15.88 -8.65 32.54
C GLU A 165 14.99 -8.25 33.73
N LEU A 166 14.41 -9.22 34.44
CA LEU A 166 13.59 -8.98 35.63
C LEU A 166 14.42 -8.95 36.93
N GLY A 167 15.68 -9.37 36.89
CA GLY A 167 16.50 -9.59 38.08
C GLY A 167 15.95 -10.70 38.98
N PRO A 168 16.40 -10.78 40.26
CA PRO A 168 15.96 -11.85 41.17
C PRO A 168 14.45 -11.81 41.43
N MET A 169 13.76 -12.95 41.28
CA MET A 169 12.32 -13.08 41.49
C MET A 169 11.95 -14.04 42.65
N GLU A 170 12.95 -14.63 43.33
CA GLU A 170 12.76 -15.66 44.36
C GLU A 170 11.93 -15.18 45.57
N ASP A 171 12.09 -13.92 45.97
CA ASP A 171 11.39 -13.32 47.11
C ASP A 171 10.07 -12.61 46.71
N VAL A 172 9.73 -12.60 45.41
CA VAL A 172 8.51 -11.94 44.93
C VAL A 172 7.30 -12.79 45.26
N ARG A 173 6.34 -12.21 45.99
CA ARG A 173 5.07 -12.88 46.30
C ARG A 173 4.20 -12.99 45.04
N ILE A 174 3.71 -14.20 44.76
CA ILE A 174 2.86 -14.49 43.60
C ILE A 174 1.50 -15.01 44.08
N PHE A 175 0.44 -14.25 43.80
CA PHE A 175 -0.95 -14.63 44.04
C PHE A 175 -1.51 -15.26 42.77
N ARG A 176 -1.87 -16.55 42.86
CA ARG A 176 -2.28 -17.38 41.72
C ARG A 176 -3.70 -17.84 41.91
N SER A 177 -4.54 -17.66 40.89
CA SER A 177 -5.95 -18.07 40.95
C SER A 177 -6.13 -19.55 41.30
N ASN A 178 -5.33 -20.45 40.69
CA ASN A 178 -5.40 -21.90 40.95
C ASN A 178 -5.09 -22.32 42.39
N GLN A 179 -4.28 -21.54 43.12
CA GLN A 179 -3.93 -21.81 44.51
C GLN A 179 -5.09 -21.45 45.44
N HIS A 180 -5.80 -20.37 45.10
CA HIS A 180 -6.87 -19.82 45.92
C HIS A 180 -8.27 -20.27 45.50
N GLY A 181 -8.41 -20.92 44.34
CA GLY A 181 -9.67 -21.43 43.80
C GLY A 181 -10.61 -20.34 43.29
N THR A 182 -10.11 -19.10 43.12
CA THR A 182 -10.85 -17.94 42.64
C THR A 182 -9.98 -17.11 41.71
N ASP A 183 -10.59 -16.54 40.67
CA ASP A 183 -9.94 -15.60 39.75
C ASP A 183 -9.95 -14.16 40.30
N LYS A 184 -9.22 -13.27 39.60
CA LYS A 184 -9.15 -11.83 39.87
C LYS A 184 -10.52 -11.16 39.84
N ALA A 185 -11.37 -11.53 38.87
CA ALA A 185 -12.68 -10.91 38.69
C ALA A 185 -13.68 -11.27 39.82
N SER A 186 -13.50 -12.40 40.49
CA SER A 186 -14.50 -12.94 41.43
C SER A 186 -14.11 -12.90 42.91
N GLY A 187 -12.81 -12.86 43.26
CA GLY A 187 -12.44 -12.95 44.67
C GLY A 187 -10.94 -12.95 45.04
N LEU A 188 -10.02 -12.95 44.06
CA LEU A 188 -8.58 -12.99 44.37
C LEU A 188 -8.08 -11.68 44.98
N TRP A 189 -8.66 -10.54 44.61
CA TRP A 189 -8.22 -9.22 45.10
C TRP A 189 -8.44 -9.03 46.61
N GLU A 190 -9.52 -9.58 47.18
CA GLU A 190 -9.76 -9.55 48.63
C GLU A 190 -8.66 -10.32 49.39
N ILE A 191 -8.19 -11.43 48.82
CA ILE A 191 -7.08 -12.22 49.37
C ILE A 191 -5.78 -11.42 49.29
N VAL A 192 -5.50 -10.82 48.13
CA VAL A 192 -4.32 -9.97 47.91
C VAL A 192 -4.29 -8.84 48.94
N LEU A 193 -5.37 -8.07 49.08
CA LEU A 193 -5.44 -6.95 50.02
C LEU A 193 -5.23 -7.38 51.48
N ARG A 194 -5.87 -8.48 51.88
CA ARG A 194 -5.74 -9.04 53.23
C ARG A 194 -4.30 -9.48 53.53
N ASP A 195 -3.66 -10.18 52.60
CA ASP A 195 -2.35 -10.79 52.81
C ASP A 195 -1.19 -9.76 52.63
N LEU A 196 -1.42 -8.70 51.85
CA LEU A 196 -0.50 -7.56 51.76
C LEU A 196 -0.57 -6.65 52.99
N GLY A 197 -1.73 -6.53 53.63
CA GLY A 197 -1.92 -5.67 54.80
C GLY A 197 -1.70 -4.18 54.52
N ARG A 198 -1.92 -3.73 53.28
CA ARG A 198 -1.81 -2.33 52.83
C ARG A 198 -3.20 -1.77 52.50
N SER A 199 -3.36 -0.45 52.58
CA SER A 199 -4.60 0.15 52.08
C SER A 199 -4.63 0.07 50.54
N PRO A 200 -5.81 -0.13 49.92
CA PRO A 200 -5.92 -0.29 48.47
C PRO A 200 -5.24 0.85 47.69
N GLU A 201 -5.35 2.09 48.17
CA GLU A 201 -4.80 3.28 47.52
C GLU A 201 -3.27 3.28 47.51
N GLN A 202 -2.62 2.51 48.38
CA GLN A 202 -1.16 2.37 48.41
C GLN A 202 -0.62 1.38 47.38
N ILE A 203 -1.51 0.66 46.70
CA ILE A 203 -1.16 -0.32 45.67
C ILE A 203 -1.41 0.32 44.31
N VAL A 204 -0.44 0.16 43.40
CA VAL A 204 -0.66 0.38 41.97
C VAL A 204 -0.58 -0.96 41.24
N HIS A 205 -1.61 -1.31 40.49
CA HIS A 205 -1.66 -2.51 39.68
C HIS A 205 -1.56 -2.21 38.20
N VAL A 206 -0.82 -3.02 37.47
CA VAL A 206 -0.70 -2.98 36.01
C VAL A 206 -1.04 -4.35 35.46
N GLY A 207 -2.01 -4.42 34.55
CA GLY A 207 -2.43 -5.67 33.91
C GLY A 207 -3.21 -5.41 32.61
N ASP A 208 -3.37 -6.44 31.78
CA ASP A 208 -3.90 -6.31 30.42
C ASP A 208 -5.42 -6.49 30.34
N ASN A 209 -6.06 -7.09 31.34
CA ASN A 209 -7.47 -7.38 31.34
C ASN A 209 -8.31 -6.22 31.91
N GLU A 210 -9.21 -5.67 31.10
CA GLU A 210 -10.07 -4.53 31.50
C GLU A 210 -10.88 -4.83 32.77
N VAL A 211 -11.42 -6.04 32.93
CA VAL A 211 -12.26 -6.38 34.09
C VAL A 211 -11.41 -6.82 35.29
N ALA A 212 -10.55 -7.81 35.09
CA ALA A 212 -9.78 -8.46 36.14
C ALA A 212 -8.63 -7.61 36.71
N ASP A 213 -8.05 -6.72 35.89
CA ASP A 213 -6.88 -5.91 36.26
C ASP A 213 -7.19 -4.42 36.41
N ASP A 214 -8.32 -3.93 35.88
CA ASP A 214 -8.72 -2.53 36.01
C ASP A 214 -10.02 -2.36 36.80
N GLU A 215 -11.18 -2.76 36.27
CA GLU A 215 -12.48 -2.46 36.86
C GLU A 215 -12.67 -3.01 38.29
N VAL A 216 -12.38 -4.29 38.52
CA VAL A 216 -12.57 -4.95 39.82
C VAL A 216 -11.63 -4.40 40.89
N PRO A 217 -10.29 -4.37 40.70
CA PRO A 217 -9.39 -3.76 41.67
C PRO A 217 -9.65 -2.27 41.89
N ALA A 218 -9.98 -1.50 40.84
CA ALA A 218 -10.34 -0.09 40.99
C ALA A 218 -11.60 0.10 41.86
N GLY A 219 -12.58 -0.79 41.72
CA GLY A 219 -13.78 -0.83 42.56
C GLY A 219 -13.49 -1.07 44.05
N LEU A 220 -12.34 -1.70 44.36
CA LEU A 220 -11.84 -1.92 45.72
C LEU A 220 -10.92 -0.79 46.22
N GLY A 221 -10.67 0.25 45.41
CA GLY A 221 -9.82 1.40 45.74
C GLY A 221 -8.35 1.25 45.34
N VAL A 222 -7.98 0.17 44.64
CA VAL A 222 -6.62 0.01 44.10
C VAL A 222 -6.41 0.99 42.95
N ARG A 223 -5.22 1.59 42.83
CA ARG A 223 -4.88 2.38 41.64
C ARG A 223 -4.50 1.43 40.52
N THR A 224 -5.08 1.59 39.34
CA THR A 224 -4.92 0.65 38.23
C THR A 224 -4.41 1.35 36.98
N VAL A 225 -3.71 0.60 36.14
CA VAL A 225 -3.33 0.97 34.78
C VAL A 225 -3.65 -0.21 33.87
N HIS A 226 -4.66 -0.03 33.04
CA HIS A 226 -5.00 -0.99 31.99
C HIS A 226 -3.92 -0.99 30.90
N TYR A 227 -3.02 -1.97 30.96
CA TYR A 227 -1.93 -2.17 30.02
C TYR A 227 -2.40 -2.96 28.80
N ARG A 228 -3.26 -2.32 28.01
CA ARG A 228 -3.86 -2.97 26.84
C ARG A 228 -2.81 -3.38 25.80
N ARG A 229 -2.87 -4.64 25.38
CA ARG A 229 -2.02 -5.15 24.30
C ARG A 229 -2.45 -4.59 22.93
N LEU A 230 -3.75 -4.54 22.65
CA LEU A 230 -4.33 -4.09 21.39
C LEU A 230 -5.30 -2.94 21.64
N ASP A 231 -5.35 -1.95 20.74
CA ASP A 231 -6.44 -0.97 20.70
C ASP A 231 -7.40 -1.28 19.54
N GLU A 232 -8.55 -0.61 19.51
CA GLU A 232 -9.62 -0.87 18.54
C GLU A 232 -9.14 -0.68 17.09
N ALA A 233 -8.49 0.45 16.79
CA ALA A 233 -8.00 0.73 15.44
C ALA A 233 -6.90 -0.25 14.97
N TYR A 234 -6.07 -0.78 15.87
CA TYR A 234 -5.11 -1.84 15.50
C TYR A 234 -5.80 -3.21 15.34
N THR A 235 -6.89 -3.45 16.06
CA THR A 235 -7.72 -4.65 15.90
C THR A 235 -8.32 -4.71 14.48
N GLU A 236 -8.83 -3.60 13.96
CA GLU A 236 -9.32 -3.52 12.56
C GLU A 236 -8.21 -3.81 11.54
N VAL A 237 -6.98 -3.39 11.82
CA VAL A 237 -5.80 -3.69 10.98
C VAL A 237 -5.49 -5.19 10.98
N LEU A 238 -5.57 -5.85 12.14
CA LEU A 238 -5.40 -7.29 12.26
C LEU A 238 -6.50 -8.06 11.52
N GLU A 239 -7.75 -7.62 11.60
CA GLU A 239 -8.87 -8.22 10.86
C GLU A 239 -8.67 -8.10 9.34
N ARG A 240 -8.28 -6.91 8.84
CA ARG A 240 -7.91 -6.68 7.43
C ARG A 240 -6.80 -7.62 6.96
N GLU A 241 -5.90 -7.97 7.87
CA GLU A 241 -4.78 -8.88 7.61
C GLU A 241 -5.16 -10.35 7.74
N HIS A 242 -6.42 -10.68 8.04
CA HIS A 242 -6.90 -12.03 8.33
C HIS A 242 -6.18 -12.68 9.53
N GLU A 243 -5.72 -11.86 10.48
CA GLU A 243 -5.16 -12.36 11.72
C GLU A 243 -6.32 -12.80 12.63
N PRO A 244 -6.43 -14.09 13.00
CA PRO A 244 -7.57 -14.55 13.77
C PRO A 244 -7.55 -13.97 15.19
N LEU A 245 -8.61 -13.27 15.59
CA LEU A 245 -8.69 -12.61 16.90
C LEU A 245 -9.41 -13.46 17.96
N SER A 246 -10.41 -14.23 17.56
CA SER A 246 -11.19 -15.05 18.49
C SER A 246 -10.36 -16.21 19.05
N PRO A 247 -10.32 -16.46 20.38
CA PRO A 247 -9.58 -17.58 20.96
C PRO A 247 -9.96 -18.95 20.39
N ALA A 248 -11.23 -19.15 20.03
CA ALA A 248 -11.76 -20.40 19.48
C ALA A 248 -11.71 -20.46 17.93
N GLY A 249 -11.27 -19.37 17.28
CA GLY A 249 -11.16 -19.29 15.82
C GLY A 249 -10.07 -20.19 15.24
N GLU A 250 -9.86 -20.06 13.93
CA GLU A 250 -8.76 -20.73 13.22
C GLU A 250 -7.41 -20.38 13.85
N HIS A 251 -6.47 -21.33 13.83
CA HIS A 251 -5.07 -21.07 14.23
C HIS A 251 -4.45 -20.02 13.30
N ALA A 252 -3.55 -19.20 13.84
CA ALA A 252 -2.93 -18.13 13.07
C ALA A 252 -2.11 -18.69 11.87
N PRO A 253 -2.22 -18.09 10.68
CA PRO A 253 -1.41 -18.49 9.53
C PRO A 253 0.05 -18.03 9.71
N ASP A 254 0.93 -18.57 8.87
CA ASP A 254 2.32 -18.13 8.71
C ASP A 254 3.12 -18.09 10.03
N LEU A 255 2.84 -19.03 10.94
CA LEU A 255 3.63 -19.20 12.16
C LEU A 255 4.89 -20.02 11.85
N ASP A 256 6.03 -19.52 12.30
CA ASP A 256 7.25 -20.31 12.37
C ASP A 256 7.10 -21.38 13.46
N GLU A 257 7.43 -22.63 13.14
CA GLU A 257 7.26 -23.78 14.05
C GLU A 257 8.04 -23.64 15.36
N ARG A 258 9.10 -22.82 15.39
CA ARG A 258 9.94 -22.60 16.57
C ARG A 258 9.69 -21.25 17.22
N HIS A 259 9.45 -20.22 16.43
CA HIS A 259 9.44 -18.84 16.89
C HIS A 259 8.07 -18.18 16.84
N GLY A 260 7.02 -18.91 16.44
CA GLY A 260 5.66 -18.40 16.32
C GLY A 260 5.57 -17.27 15.31
N ASP A 261 5.04 -16.10 15.70
CA ASP A 261 5.02 -14.92 14.84
C ASP A 261 6.27 -14.03 14.99
N LEU A 262 7.32 -14.55 15.64
CA LEU A 262 8.55 -13.83 15.98
C LEU A 262 8.35 -12.60 16.87
N GLY A 263 7.15 -12.43 17.41
CA GLY A 263 6.73 -11.25 18.17
C GLY A 263 6.21 -10.10 17.31
N LEU A 264 5.98 -10.31 16.01
CA LEU A 264 5.48 -9.28 15.10
C LEU A 264 4.19 -8.63 15.63
N THR A 265 3.19 -9.42 16.05
CA THR A 265 1.90 -8.86 16.48
C THR A 265 2.05 -7.93 17.68
N SER A 266 2.74 -8.41 18.73
CA SER A 266 2.92 -7.67 19.98
C SER A 266 3.83 -6.44 19.81
N LEU A 267 4.91 -6.55 19.04
CA LEU A 267 5.82 -5.43 18.81
C LEU A 267 5.22 -4.35 17.90
N ARG A 268 4.41 -4.75 16.90
CA ARG A 268 3.63 -3.81 16.09
C ARG A 268 2.62 -3.06 16.95
N ALA A 269 1.87 -3.76 17.80
CA ALA A 269 0.90 -3.13 18.69
C ALA A 269 1.56 -2.09 19.60
N LYS A 270 2.70 -2.45 20.22
CA LYS A 270 3.50 -1.51 21.03
C LYS A 270 4.04 -0.33 20.24
N ALA A 271 4.46 -0.53 18.98
CA ALA A 271 4.96 0.54 18.12
C ALA A 271 3.86 1.53 17.74
N VAL A 272 2.68 1.02 17.37
CA VAL A 272 1.48 1.81 17.04
C VAL A 272 1.03 2.65 18.24
N GLN A 273 1.03 2.05 19.44
CA GLN A 273 0.66 2.74 20.69
C GLN A 273 1.78 3.65 21.25
N ALA A 274 2.98 3.62 20.69
CA ALA A 274 4.09 4.49 21.13
C ALA A 274 3.97 5.93 20.64
N GLY A 275 3.04 6.19 19.70
CA GLY A 275 2.81 7.52 19.16
C GLY A 275 2.43 8.49 20.27
N GLY A 276 3.14 9.63 20.36
CA GLY A 276 2.77 10.72 21.25
C GLY A 276 1.46 11.40 20.81
N PRO A 277 0.92 12.37 21.59
CA PRO A 277 -0.26 13.10 21.17
C PRO A 277 -0.01 13.81 19.83
N PHE A 278 -0.76 13.42 18.80
CA PHE A 278 -0.65 14.00 17.47
C PHE A 278 -1.49 15.27 17.35
N ALA A 279 -1.00 16.24 16.58
CA ALA A 279 -1.72 17.50 16.35
C ALA A 279 -3.01 17.31 15.53
N THR A 280 -3.08 16.26 14.70
CA THR A 280 -4.24 15.93 13.87
C THR A 280 -4.39 14.42 13.74
N SER A 281 -5.60 13.94 13.45
CA SER A 281 -5.87 12.52 13.14
C SER A 281 -5.13 12.02 11.90
N ALA A 282 -4.81 12.90 10.95
CA ALA A 282 -4.03 12.56 9.76
C ALA A 282 -2.59 12.15 10.12
N LEU A 283 -1.96 12.88 11.05
CA LEU A 283 -0.63 12.54 11.56
C LEU A 283 -0.67 11.25 12.37
N GLU A 284 -1.70 11.04 13.20
CA GLU A 284 -1.88 9.77 13.91
C GLU A 284 -1.98 8.60 12.93
N THR A 285 -2.87 8.70 11.95
CA THR A 285 -3.05 7.66 10.91
C THR A 285 -1.74 7.39 10.16
N ALA A 286 -1.00 8.44 9.78
CA ALA A 286 0.31 8.31 9.16
C ALA A 286 1.31 7.56 10.05
N HIS A 287 1.38 7.90 11.35
CA HIS A 287 2.26 7.20 12.30
C HIS A 287 1.89 5.73 12.43
N ARG A 288 0.59 5.43 12.59
CA ARG A 288 0.07 4.08 12.75
C ARG A 288 0.33 3.24 11.49
N TYR A 289 0.19 3.81 10.30
CA TYR A 289 0.56 3.15 9.05
C TYR A 289 2.07 2.86 8.99
N GLY A 290 2.89 3.84 9.38
CA GLY A 290 4.34 3.68 9.49
C GLY A 290 4.76 2.59 10.47
N ALA A 291 4.21 2.57 11.68
CA ALA A 291 4.56 1.62 12.74
C ALA A 291 3.95 0.22 12.54
N GLY A 292 2.73 0.17 12.02
CA GLY A 292 1.95 -1.05 11.88
C GLY A 292 2.15 -1.78 10.55
N VAL A 293 2.45 -1.08 9.46
CA VAL A 293 2.54 -1.67 8.10
C VAL A 293 3.96 -1.61 7.56
N LEU A 294 4.50 -0.41 7.34
CA LEU A 294 5.81 -0.27 6.66
C LEU A 294 7.00 -0.52 7.57
N GLY A 295 6.87 -0.26 8.87
CA GLY A 295 7.89 -0.48 9.90
C GLY A 295 8.38 -1.93 9.97
N PRO A 296 7.50 -2.91 10.22
CA PRO A 296 7.87 -4.32 10.21
C PRO A 296 8.40 -4.79 8.86
N LEU A 297 7.79 -4.33 7.77
CA LEU A 297 8.21 -4.66 6.41
C LEU A 297 9.64 -4.21 6.11
N LEU A 298 9.94 -2.93 6.34
CA LEU A 298 11.23 -2.35 6.02
C LEU A 298 12.32 -2.74 7.03
N THR A 299 11.94 -3.06 8.27
CA THR A 299 12.86 -3.69 9.24
C THR A 299 13.29 -5.07 8.75
N GLY A 300 12.35 -5.90 8.29
CA GLY A 300 12.69 -7.21 7.73
C GLY A 300 13.49 -7.12 6.44
N PHE A 301 13.18 -6.15 5.58
CA PHE A 301 13.98 -5.88 4.38
C PHE A 301 15.42 -5.45 4.75
N ALA A 302 15.58 -4.55 5.72
CA ALA A 302 16.88 -4.10 6.20
C ALA A 302 17.72 -5.24 6.82
N GLU A 303 17.11 -6.08 7.65
CA GLU A 303 17.78 -7.29 8.18
C GLU A 303 18.19 -8.23 7.05
N TRP A 304 17.31 -8.46 6.07
CA TRP A 304 17.59 -9.32 4.92
C TRP A 304 18.77 -8.79 4.08
N ILE A 305 18.80 -7.49 3.79
CA ILE A 305 19.89 -6.86 3.07
C ILE A 305 21.21 -7.04 3.82
N ALA A 306 21.23 -6.75 5.12
CA ALA A 306 22.45 -6.83 5.91
C ALA A 306 22.94 -8.29 6.05
N GLU A 307 22.04 -9.25 6.27
CA GLU A 307 22.36 -10.69 6.28
C GLU A 307 22.95 -11.14 4.93
N ARG A 308 22.34 -10.73 3.81
CA ARG A 308 22.85 -11.03 2.46
C ARG A 308 24.20 -10.38 2.22
N ALA A 309 24.38 -9.13 2.63
CA ALA A 309 25.64 -8.43 2.49
C ALA A 309 26.77 -9.17 3.22
N VAL A 310 26.56 -9.60 4.47
CA VAL A 310 27.50 -10.44 5.22
C VAL A 310 27.78 -11.76 4.49
N ALA A 311 26.73 -12.46 4.04
CA ALA A 311 26.87 -13.75 3.37
C ALA A 311 27.67 -13.68 2.06
N ASN A 312 27.66 -12.52 1.39
CA ASN A 312 28.39 -12.28 0.15
C ASN A 312 29.73 -11.56 0.34
N GLY A 313 30.12 -11.23 1.57
CA GLY A 313 31.33 -10.45 1.84
C GLY A 313 31.24 -8.99 1.38
N THR A 314 30.03 -8.45 1.19
CA THR A 314 29.78 -7.07 0.82
C THR A 314 29.75 -6.20 2.07
N ARG A 315 30.75 -5.34 2.27
CA ARG A 315 30.81 -4.41 3.40
C ARG A 315 30.06 -3.10 3.15
N MET A 316 30.05 -2.62 1.90
CA MET A 316 29.49 -1.32 1.53
C MET A 316 28.30 -1.49 0.57
N LEU A 317 27.18 -0.89 0.94
CA LEU A 317 25.94 -0.88 0.17
C LEU A 317 25.58 0.55 -0.25
N TRP A 318 25.04 0.71 -1.45
CA TRP A 318 24.72 2.01 -2.02
C TRP A 318 23.22 2.15 -2.27
N CYS A 319 22.57 3.03 -1.53
CA CYS A 319 21.14 3.27 -1.66
C CYS A 319 20.91 4.51 -2.53
N PRO A 320 20.32 4.41 -3.74
CA PRO A 320 19.99 5.58 -4.56
C PRO A 320 19.18 6.62 -3.77
N MET A 321 19.54 7.90 -3.89
CA MET A 321 18.88 9.01 -3.22
C MET A 321 17.38 9.14 -3.59
N ARG A 322 16.63 9.86 -2.74
CA ARG A 322 15.17 9.79 -2.52
C ARG A 322 14.80 8.65 -1.58
N GLU A 323 14.84 7.40 -1.97
CA GLU A 323 14.49 6.29 -1.09
C GLU A 323 15.65 5.91 -0.16
N GLY A 324 16.89 6.17 -0.59
CA GLY A 324 18.09 5.66 0.04
C GLY A 324 18.47 6.27 1.39
N GLU A 325 17.96 7.46 1.74
CA GLU A 325 18.25 8.09 3.03
C GLU A 325 17.66 7.26 4.19
N LEU A 326 16.36 6.94 4.09
CA LEU A 326 15.71 6.09 5.09
C LEU A 326 16.24 4.65 5.02
N LEU A 327 16.37 4.08 3.82
CA LEU A 327 16.84 2.69 3.67
C LEU A 327 18.25 2.50 4.26
N SER A 328 19.19 3.40 4.00
CA SER A 328 20.54 3.31 4.58
C SER A 328 20.52 3.39 6.10
N THR A 329 19.68 4.26 6.67
CA THR A 329 19.48 4.35 8.13
C THR A 329 18.99 3.02 8.70
N LEU A 330 17.93 2.45 8.12
CA LEU A 330 17.35 1.18 8.56
C LEU A 330 18.35 0.03 8.48
N ILE A 331 19.12 -0.08 7.39
CA ILE A 331 20.13 -1.13 7.21
C ILE A 331 21.24 -1.00 8.25
N ASN A 332 21.75 0.21 8.46
CA ASN A 332 22.81 0.47 9.44
C ASN A 332 22.35 0.16 10.87
N ASP A 333 21.10 0.51 11.21
CA ASP A 333 20.54 0.22 12.53
C ASP A 333 20.30 -1.27 12.74
N ALA A 334 19.83 -2.01 11.74
CA ALA A 334 19.71 -3.46 11.78
C ALA A 334 21.09 -4.14 11.91
N ALA A 335 22.07 -3.73 11.11
CA ALA A 335 23.44 -4.25 11.17
C ALA A 335 24.07 -3.99 12.56
N ARG A 336 23.90 -2.79 13.12
CA ARG A 336 24.40 -2.45 14.46
C ARG A 336 23.76 -3.30 15.54
N ALA A 337 22.44 -3.51 15.48
CA ALA A 337 21.73 -4.33 16.47
C ALA A 337 22.17 -5.80 16.45
N ARG A 338 22.53 -6.31 15.28
CA ARG A 338 23.00 -7.70 15.06
C ARG A 338 24.53 -7.88 15.18
N GLY A 339 25.28 -6.78 15.30
CA GLY A 339 26.75 -6.82 15.31
C GLY A 339 27.39 -7.17 13.97
N TRP A 340 26.75 -6.84 12.85
CA TRP A 340 27.25 -7.10 11.50
C TRP A 340 28.10 -5.93 10.97
N ASP A 341 29.25 -6.24 10.35
CA ASP A 341 30.15 -5.25 9.71
C ASP A 341 29.66 -4.92 8.28
N VAL A 342 28.51 -4.24 8.21
CA VAL A 342 27.89 -3.76 6.98
C VAL A 342 27.56 -2.28 7.15
N GLU A 343 27.89 -1.49 6.14
CA GLU A 343 27.57 -0.07 6.06
C GLU A 343 26.77 0.21 4.78
N ALA A 344 25.66 0.92 4.93
CA ALA A 344 24.87 1.42 3.82
C ALA A 344 24.98 2.94 3.74
N ARG A 345 25.16 3.48 2.53
CA ARG A 345 25.26 4.93 2.29
C ARG A 345 24.34 5.36 1.16
N PRO A 346 23.75 6.55 1.26
CA PRO A 346 23.05 7.15 0.13
C PRO A 346 24.03 7.45 -1.03
N VAL A 347 23.56 7.31 -2.27
CA VAL A 347 24.29 7.71 -3.48
C VAL A 347 23.37 8.44 -4.45
N TRP A 348 23.85 9.51 -5.09
CA TRP A 348 23.06 10.22 -6.10
C TRP A 348 22.97 9.40 -7.39
N LEU A 349 21.82 8.77 -7.60
CA LEU A 349 21.47 8.06 -8.81
C LEU A 349 19.98 8.29 -9.10
N SER A 350 19.64 8.47 -10.38
CA SER A 350 18.23 8.49 -10.81
C SER A 350 18.06 7.76 -12.12
N ARG A 351 16.83 7.30 -12.37
CA ARG A 351 16.45 6.68 -13.63
C ARG A 351 16.73 7.60 -14.82
N PHE A 352 16.45 8.90 -14.66
CA PHE A 352 16.67 9.91 -15.69
C PHE A 352 18.16 10.08 -16.01
N VAL A 353 19.00 10.38 -15.01
CA VAL A 353 20.43 10.66 -15.24
C VAL A 353 21.16 9.44 -15.78
N THR A 354 20.88 8.24 -15.25
CA THR A 354 21.49 7.00 -15.75
C THR A 354 21.04 6.67 -17.17
N SER A 355 19.78 6.96 -17.53
CA SER A 355 19.28 6.75 -18.90
C SER A 355 19.92 7.72 -19.90
N LEU A 356 20.12 8.99 -19.52
CA LEU A 356 20.83 9.96 -20.37
C LEU A 356 22.31 9.59 -20.54
N ALA A 357 23.02 9.29 -19.45
CA ALA A 357 24.44 8.92 -19.49
C ALA A 357 24.70 7.61 -20.27
N GLY A 358 23.73 6.69 -20.25
CA GLY A 358 23.75 5.42 -20.97
C GLY A 358 23.20 5.49 -22.39
N LEU A 359 22.70 6.64 -22.86
CA LEU A 359 22.09 6.79 -24.18
C LEU A 359 23.14 6.57 -25.29
N ASP A 360 22.71 6.00 -26.40
CA ASP A 360 23.50 5.88 -27.61
C ASP A 360 22.85 6.78 -28.67
N PRO A 361 23.47 7.93 -28.98
CA PRO A 361 22.86 8.97 -29.78
C PRO A 361 22.82 8.66 -31.27
N PHE A 362 23.47 7.57 -31.72
CA PHE A 362 23.49 7.14 -33.11
C PHE A 362 22.45 6.06 -33.41
N ASP A 363 21.71 5.61 -32.39
CA ASP A 363 20.68 4.60 -32.50
C ASP A 363 19.30 5.25 -32.30
N THR A 364 18.58 5.46 -33.41
CA THR A 364 17.27 6.12 -33.42
C THR A 364 16.26 5.41 -32.51
N ASP A 365 16.29 4.08 -32.41
CA ASP A 365 15.35 3.32 -31.59
C ASP A 365 15.62 3.57 -30.09
N LYS A 366 16.89 3.68 -29.70
CA LYS A 366 17.26 4.04 -28.33
C LYS A 366 16.92 5.48 -27.99
N VAL A 367 17.09 6.42 -28.92
CA VAL A 367 16.66 7.82 -28.76
C VAL A 367 15.15 7.90 -28.64
N HIS A 368 14.41 7.17 -29.49
CA HIS A 368 12.96 7.05 -29.39
C HIS A 368 12.51 6.49 -28.03
N ALA A 369 13.15 5.41 -27.55
CA ALA A 369 12.84 4.84 -26.25
C ALA A 369 13.10 5.83 -25.09
N PHE A 370 14.17 6.62 -25.16
CA PHE A 370 14.46 7.68 -24.18
C PHE A 370 13.39 8.79 -24.22
N VAL A 371 13.07 9.30 -25.40
CA VAL A 371 12.04 10.33 -25.60
C VAL A 371 10.67 9.84 -25.10
N ARG A 372 10.31 8.59 -25.41
CA ARG A 372 9.06 7.97 -24.96
C ARG A 372 9.02 7.76 -23.44
N SER A 373 10.17 7.56 -22.80
CA SER A 373 10.24 7.45 -21.33
C SER A 373 10.06 8.79 -20.62
N GLY A 374 10.38 9.92 -21.28
CA GLY A 374 10.10 11.28 -20.82
C GLY A 374 8.66 11.71 -21.08
N TYR A 375 7.70 10.93 -20.55
CA TYR A 375 6.27 11.14 -20.78
C TYR A 375 5.84 12.57 -20.41
N GLN A 376 5.10 13.23 -21.32
CA GLN A 376 4.55 14.59 -21.18
C GLN A 376 5.54 15.77 -21.14
N LEU A 377 6.81 15.56 -21.51
CA LEU A 377 7.66 16.70 -21.87
C LEU A 377 7.13 17.35 -23.15
N THR A 378 7.18 18.67 -23.24
CA THR A 378 7.05 19.32 -24.56
C THR A 378 8.31 19.05 -25.38
N VAL A 379 8.21 19.17 -26.70
CA VAL A 379 9.39 19.07 -27.58
C VAL A 379 10.48 20.04 -27.13
N ARG A 380 10.12 21.28 -26.75
CA ARG A 380 11.06 22.26 -26.19
C ARG A 380 11.76 21.78 -24.93
N GLN A 381 11.04 21.14 -24.01
CA GLN A 381 11.62 20.61 -22.77
C GLN A 381 12.54 19.41 -23.06
N ALA A 382 12.13 18.51 -23.95
CA ALA A 382 12.97 17.40 -24.38
C ALA A 382 14.28 17.89 -25.01
N LEU A 383 14.22 18.94 -25.85
CA LEU A 383 15.42 19.59 -26.38
C LEU A 383 16.28 20.20 -25.27
N SER A 384 15.66 20.90 -24.30
CA SER A 384 16.39 21.50 -23.17
C SER A 384 17.11 20.45 -22.32
N VAL A 385 16.48 19.29 -22.07
CA VAL A 385 17.09 18.14 -21.38
C VAL A 385 18.32 17.62 -22.13
N LEU A 386 18.27 17.65 -23.45
CA LEU A 386 19.36 17.22 -24.33
C LEU A 386 20.38 18.35 -24.60
N GLU A 387 20.27 19.49 -23.89
CA GLU A 387 21.10 20.68 -24.07
C GLU A 387 21.08 21.21 -25.53
N LEU A 388 19.95 21.04 -26.21
CA LEU A 388 19.68 21.53 -27.56
C LEU A 388 18.76 22.76 -27.55
N GLN A 389 19.02 23.69 -28.44
CA GLN A 389 18.18 24.85 -28.72
C GLN A 389 17.20 24.53 -29.86
N PRO A 390 16.00 25.14 -29.89
CA PRO A 390 15.05 24.99 -31.00
C PRO A 390 15.65 25.24 -32.39
N GLY A 391 16.58 26.19 -32.50
CA GLY A 391 17.27 26.50 -33.77
C GLY A 391 18.18 25.39 -34.28
N ASP A 392 18.57 24.45 -33.41
CA ASP A 392 19.44 23.33 -33.76
C ASP A 392 18.67 22.24 -34.52
N VAL A 393 17.36 22.14 -34.29
CA VAL A 393 16.48 21.14 -34.89
C VAL A 393 15.32 21.83 -35.62
N PRO A 394 15.56 22.51 -36.78
CA PRO A 394 14.54 23.31 -37.47
C PRO A 394 13.27 22.52 -37.84
N GLY A 395 13.40 21.21 -38.07
CA GLY A 395 12.28 20.33 -38.39
C GLY A 395 11.22 20.23 -37.28
N LEU A 396 11.54 20.63 -36.05
CA LEU A 396 10.63 20.62 -34.90
C LEU A 396 10.11 22.02 -34.52
N ALA A 397 10.44 23.07 -35.28
CA ALA A 397 10.14 24.46 -34.91
C ALA A 397 8.63 24.74 -34.70
N THR A 398 7.76 24.06 -35.45
CA THR A 398 6.30 24.18 -35.32
C THR A 398 5.70 23.32 -34.21
N GLU A 399 6.48 22.38 -33.66
CA GLU A 399 6.03 21.40 -32.66
C GLU A 399 6.59 21.70 -31.25
N LEU A 400 7.35 22.78 -31.06
CA LEU A 400 8.07 23.07 -29.81
C LEU A 400 7.21 23.01 -28.54
N ASP A 401 5.98 23.50 -28.62
CA ASP A 401 5.08 23.55 -27.46
C ASP A 401 4.13 22.33 -27.40
N THR A 402 4.28 21.39 -28.34
CA THR A 402 3.53 20.14 -28.38
C THR A 402 4.07 19.17 -27.33
N VAL A 403 3.17 18.54 -26.59
CA VAL A 403 3.49 17.50 -25.60
C VAL A 403 3.80 16.18 -26.30
N ILE A 404 4.86 15.50 -25.87
CA ILE A 404 5.19 14.15 -26.31
C ILE A 404 4.32 13.17 -25.49
N ASP A 405 3.07 13.02 -25.91
CA ASP A 405 2.06 12.18 -25.25
C ASP A 405 1.74 10.89 -26.01
N ASN A 406 2.19 10.75 -27.26
CA ASN A 406 1.93 9.60 -28.12
C ASN A 406 3.16 9.15 -28.93
N GLY A 407 3.05 7.96 -29.53
CA GLY A 407 4.12 7.34 -30.32
C GLY A 407 4.51 8.14 -31.58
N ASP A 408 3.54 8.77 -32.26
CA ASP A 408 3.82 9.48 -33.51
C ASP A 408 4.70 10.71 -33.30
N ILE A 409 4.43 11.48 -32.24
CA ILE A 409 5.25 12.64 -31.87
C ILE A 409 6.65 12.18 -31.44
N ALA A 410 6.73 11.12 -30.62
CA ALA A 410 8.01 10.56 -30.19
C ALA A 410 8.85 10.08 -31.39
N ASP A 411 8.23 9.44 -32.37
CA ASP A 411 8.86 9.01 -33.62
C ASP A 411 9.37 10.20 -34.45
N ARG A 412 8.59 11.27 -34.58
CA ARG A 412 9.03 12.48 -35.29
C ARG A 412 10.19 13.16 -34.59
N VAL A 413 10.11 13.33 -33.26
CA VAL A 413 11.18 13.93 -32.46
C VAL A 413 12.46 13.12 -32.56
N SER A 414 12.39 11.80 -32.38
CA SER A 414 13.57 10.93 -32.45
C SER A 414 14.21 10.89 -33.84
N LYS A 415 13.42 10.86 -34.92
CA LYS A 415 13.92 10.97 -36.29
C LYS A 415 14.61 12.31 -36.54
N ALA A 416 13.99 13.42 -36.14
CA ALA A 416 14.59 14.74 -36.29
C ALA A 416 15.90 14.88 -35.50
N LEU A 417 15.96 14.34 -34.29
CA LEU A 417 17.16 14.32 -33.45
C LEU A 417 18.31 13.48 -34.04
N THR A 418 17.99 12.51 -34.89
CA THR A 418 18.97 11.58 -35.49
C THR A 418 19.13 11.74 -37.01
N GLU A 419 18.52 12.78 -37.59
CA GLU A 419 18.47 12.98 -39.04
C GLU A 419 19.85 13.30 -39.65
N THR A 420 20.69 14.01 -38.91
CA THR A 420 21.99 14.49 -39.42
C THR A 420 23.16 14.05 -38.53
N PRO A 421 24.33 13.75 -39.10
CA PRO A 421 25.54 13.49 -38.31
C PRO A 421 25.91 14.62 -37.35
N HIS A 422 25.60 15.87 -37.72
CA HIS A 422 25.85 17.02 -36.86
C HIS A 422 25.02 16.95 -35.57
N LEU A 423 23.73 16.63 -35.67
CA LEU A 423 22.84 16.49 -34.49
C LEU A 423 23.24 15.30 -33.63
N CYS A 424 23.52 14.14 -34.23
CA CYS A 424 24.00 12.98 -33.49
C CYS A 424 25.30 13.30 -32.72
N ASN A 425 26.23 14.03 -33.35
CA ASN A 425 27.47 14.46 -32.68
C ASN A 425 27.22 15.42 -31.52
N ARG A 426 26.24 16.32 -31.64
CA ARG A 426 25.86 17.21 -30.53
C ARG A 426 25.25 16.46 -29.36
N LEU A 427 24.32 15.55 -29.65
CA LEU A 427 23.77 14.65 -28.64
C LEU A 427 24.88 13.83 -27.98
N ALA A 428 25.85 13.36 -28.75
CA ALA A 428 27.01 12.63 -28.22
C ALA A 428 27.84 13.47 -27.25
N VAL A 429 28.00 14.77 -27.49
CA VAL A 429 28.66 15.69 -26.55
C VAL A 429 27.86 15.78 -25.24
N THR A 430 26.55 16.04 -25.30
CA THR A 430 25.69 16.12 -24.10
C THR A 430 25.72 14.82 -23.29
N VAL A 431 25.53 13.69 -23.96
CA VAL A 431 25.52 12.35 -23.33
C VAL A 431 26.87 12.03 -22.69
N THR A 432 27.97 12.37 -23.37
CA THR A 432 29.32 12.12 -22.83
C THR A 432 29.59 12.99 -21.62
N ALA A 433 29.24 14.29 -21.66
CA ALA A 433 29.39 15.18 -20.52
C ALA A 433 28.55 14.71 -19.32
N ALA A 434 27.28 14.33 -19.53
CA ALA A 434 26.43 13.77 -18.49
C ALA A 434 27.03 12.49 -17.87
N ARG A 435 27.61 11.62 -18.71
CA ARG A 435 28.29 10.40 -18.26
C ARG A 435 29.53 10.69 -17.41
N GLU A 436 30.38 11.61 -17.86
CA GLU A 436 31.59 12.00 -17.13
C GLU A 436 31.25 12.60 -15.76
N ARG A 437 30.24 13.47 -15.69
CA ARG A 437 29.79 14.06 -14.42
C ARG A 437 29.19 13.03 -13.47
N LEU A 438 28.38 12.08 -13.98
CA LEU A 438 27.88 10.95 -13.17
C LEU A 438 29.04 10.11 -12.61
N ILE A 439 30.02 9.74 -13.44
CA ILE A 439 31.17 8.95 -13.00
C ILE A 439 32.01 9.71 -11.98
N ARG A 440 32.22 11.02 -12.16
CA ARG A 440 32.91 11.86 -11.17
C ARG A 440 32.20 11.79 -9.82
N SER A 441 30.89 12.00 -9.80
CA SER A 441 30.09 11.92 -8.57
C SER A 441 30.19 10.55 -7.88
N LEU A 442 30.15 9.45 -8.66
CA LEU A 442 30.32 8.10 -8.11
C LEU A 442 31.72 7.85 -7.53
N ARG A 443 32.78 8.40 -8.15
CA ARG A 443 34.14 8.32 -7.60
C ARG A 443 34.27 9.11 -6.30
N GLU A 444 33.74 10.33 -6.26
CA GLU A 444 33.78 11.19 -5.08
C GLU A 444 33.00 10.60 -3.90
N ALA A 445 31.89 9.90 -4.18
CA ALA A 445 31.15 9.16 -3.17
C ALA A 445 31.92 7.92 -2.63
N GLY A 446 32.93 7.42 -3.35
CA GLY A 446 33.63 6.17 -3.07
C GLY A 446 32.90 4.92 -3.60
N ALA A 447 31.87 5.08 -4.42
CA ALA A 447 31.08 3.97 -4.97
C ALA A 447 31.84 3.11 -5.98
N LEU A 448 33.00 3.57 -6.43
CA LEU A 448 33.87 2.90 -7.40
C LEU A 448 35.20 2.43 -6.80
N ASP A 449 35.34 2.46 -5.47
CA ASP A 449 36.58 2.07 -4.78
C ASP A 449 36.72 0.54 -4.64
N GLY A 450 35.61 -0.19 -4.74
CA GLY A 450 35.56 -1.66 -4.66
C GLY A 450 35.50 -2.35 -6.03
N THR A 451 35.45 -3.68 -6.00
CA THR A 451 35.26 -4.53 -7.20
C THR A 451 33.80 -4.72 -7.59
N GLU A 452 32.87 -4.45 -6.67
CA GLU A 452 31.44 -4.54 -6.87
C GLU A 452 30.75 -3.27 -6.38
N LEU A 453 29.65 -2.90 -7.04
CA LEU A 453 28.77 -1.81 -6.64
C LEU A 453 27.38 -2.41 -6.37
N THR A 454 27.08 -2.67 -5.11
CA THR A 454 25.80 -3.28 -4.70
C THR A 454 24.78 -2.20 -4.37
N LEU A 455 23.74 -2.11 -5.20
CA LEU A 455 22.64 -1.17 -5.02
C LEU A 455 21.58 -1.74 -4.06
N VAL A 456 20.91 -0.86 -3.33
CA VAL A 456 19.73 -1.19 -2.53
C VAL A 456 18.59 -0.23 -2.87
N ASP A 457 17.46 -0.77 -3.32
CA ASP A 457 16.31 0.02 -3.80
C ASP A 457 15.01 -0.73 -3.44
N LEU A 458 13.84 -0.09 -3.57
CA LEU A 458 12.56 -0.76 -3.40
C LEU A 458 12.24 -1.66 -4.60
N GLY A 459 12.50 -1.21 -5.83
CA GLY A 459 12.14 -1.95 -7.03
C GLY A 459 11.78 -1.08 -8.24
N TRP A 460 11.09 -1.57 -9.27
CA TRP A 460 10.64 -2.96 -9.47
C TRP A 460 11.27 -3.61 -10.70
N GLY A 461 11.64 -2.80 -11.70
CA GLY A 461 12.24 -3.28 -12.96
C GLY A 461 13.76 -3.13 -13.05
N GLY A 462 14.42 -2.62 -12.00
CA GLY A 462 15.88 -2.48 -11.92
C GLY A 462 16.52 -1.61 -13.01
N THR A 463 15.79 -0.59 -13.49
CA THR A 463 16.24 0.26 -14.60
C THR A 463 17.54 1.00 -14.27
N ILE A 464 17.69 1.53 -13.05
CA ILE A 464 18.91 2.23 -12.62
C ILE A 464 20.12 1.30 -12.70
N GLN A 465 20.04 0.10 -12.12
CA GLN A 465 21.12 -0.90 -12.17
C GLN A 465 21.52 -1.24 -13.60
N ARG A 466 20.54 -1.51 -14.48
CA ARG A 466 20.81 -1.86 -15.89
C ARG A 466 21.52 -0.73 -16.62
N GLN A 467 21.05 0.50 -16.46
CA GLN A 467 21.63 1.66 -17.14
C GLN A 467 23.01 1.99 -16.56
N LEU A 468 23.20 1.85 -15.25
CA LEU A 468 24.50 2.02 -14.61
C LEU A 468 25.52 1.00 -15.14
N ALA A 469 25.15 -0.27 -15.25
CA ALA A 469 26.03 -1.30 -15.82
C ALA A 469 26.46 -0.96 -17.25
N ARG A 470 25.55 -0.38 -18.04
CA ARG A 470 25.86 0.13 -19.38
C ARG A 470 26.82 1.32 -19.34
N VAL A 471 26.58 2.29 -18.47
CA VAL A 471 27.45 3.46 -18.27
C VAL A 471 28.87 3.05 -17.91
N LEU A 472 29.04 2.17 -16.92
CA LEU A 472 30.34 1.71 -16.46
C LEU A 472 31.10 0.96 -17.57
N ARG A 473 30.40 0.11 -18.33
CA ARG A 473 30.98 -0.59 -19.49
C ARG A 473 31.48 0.36 -20.56
N ILE A 474 30.69 1.38 -20.93
CA ILE A 474 31.09 2.38 -21.93
C ILE A 474 32.33 3.16 -21.44
N ALA A 475 32.41 3.42 -20.14
CA ALA A 475 33.54 4.13 -19.54
C ALA A 475 34.79 3.26 -19.30
N GLY A 476 34.73 1.95 -19.61
CA GLY A 476 35.83 1.02 -19.36
C GLY A 476 36.09 0.77 -17.87
N ILE A 477 35.07 0.91 -17.01
CA ILE A 477 35.16 0.62 -15.57
C ILE A 477 34.69 -0.81 -15.34
N ASP A 478 35.61 -1.67 -14.90
CA ASP A 478 35.38 -3.10 -14.66
C ASP A 478 34.74 -3.35 -13.28
N ILE A 479 33.54 -2.81 -13.10
CA ILE A 479 32.69 -3.01 -11.92
C ILE A 479 31.34 -3.49 -12.41
N ALA A 480 30.87 -4.63 -11.89
CA ALA A 480 29.55 -5.15 -12.17
C ALA A 480 28.56 -4.69 -11.08
N PRO A 481 27.51 -3.91 -11.42
CA PRO A 481 26.50 -3.54 -10.46
C PRO A 481 25.61 -4.73 -10.09
N SER A 482 25.41 -4.96 -8.80
CA SER A 482 24.43 -5.90 -8.25
C SER A 482 23.32 -5.12 -7.53
N GLY A 483 22.22 -5.79 -7.15
CA GLY A 483 21.09 -5.12 -6.52
C GLY A 483 20.31 -5.99 -5.54
N TYR A 484 19.93 -5.39 -4.40
CA TYR A 484 18.94 -5.91 -3.46
C TYR A 484 17.68 -5.05 -3.53
N TYR A 485 16.52 -5.70 -3.66
CA TYR A 485 15.25 -5.05 -3.91
C TYR A 485 14.18 -5.51 -2.91
N LEU A 486 13.26 -4.61 -2.52
CA LEU A 486 12.09 -5.01 -1.73
C LEU A 486 11.27 -6.04 -2.53
N ALA A 487 11.01 -5.75 -3.81
CA ALA A 487 10.62 -6.76 -4.77
C ALA A 487 11.01 -6.39 -6.21
N THR A 488 10.98 -7.38 -7.11
CA THR A 488 11.13 -7.18 -8.55
C THR A 488 10.01 -7.85 -9.33
N ASP A 489 9.61 -7.23 -10.44
CA ASP A 489 8.58 -7.75 -11.34
C ASP A 489 9.17 -8.33 -12.64
N ALA A 490 8.30 -8.72 -13.57
CA ALA A 490 8.71 -9.27 -14.87
C ALA A 490 9.65 -8.35 -15.68
N ARG A 491 9.63 -7.02 -15.46
CA ARG A 491 10.53 -6.08 -16.16
C ARG A 491 12.00 -6.29 -15.78
N ALA A 492 12.25 -6.88 -14.61
CA ALA A 492 13.60 -7.24 -14.16
C ALA A 492 14.22 -8.39 -14.98
N GLU A 493 13.45 -9.10 -15.82
CA GLU A 493 13.97 -10.10 -16.78
C GLU A 493 15.17 -9.56 -17.59
N ARG A 494 15.11 -8.28 -17.95
CA ARG A 494 16.18 -7.59 -18.71
C ARG A 494 17.50 -7.48 -17.93
N LEU A 495 17.47 -7.49 -16.60
CA LEU A 495 18.69 -7.54 -15.77
C LEU A 495 19.31 -8.93 -15.81
N TYR A 496 18.48 -9.96 -15.62
CA TYR A 496 18.92 -11.35 -15.59
C TYR A 496 19.51 -11.78 -16.94
N LEU A 497 18.86 -11.41 -18.05
CA LEU A 497 19.37 -11.64 -19.40
C LEU A 497 20.68 -10.88 -19.69
N ALA A 498 20.95 -9.79 -18.97
CA ALA A 498 22.21 -9.06 -19.04
C ALA A 498 23.31 -9.64 -18.13
N GLY A 499 23.03 -10.73 -17.40
CA GLY A 499 23.96 -11.35 -16.46
C GLY A 499 24.16 -10.57 -15.15
N LEU A 500 23.28 -9.62 -14.84
CA LEU A 500 23.36 -8.80 -13.63
C LEU A 500 22.63 -9.47 -12.46
N ARG A 501 23.26 -9.49 -11.29
CA ARG A 501 22.67 -10.02 -10.06
C ARG A 501 21.64 -9.05 -9.50
N ALA A 502 20.41 -9.52 -9.31
CA ALA A 502 19.33 -8.76 -8.69
C ALA A 502 18.45 -9.68 -7.84
N GLU A 503 18.46 -9.50 -6.52
CA GLU A 503 17.69 -10.32 -5.58
C GLU A 503 16.52 -9.53 -4.99
N GLY A 504 15.37 -10.17 -4.85
CA GLY A 504 14.16 -9.60 -4.26
C GLY A 504 13.83 -10.22 -2.91
N TYR A 505 13.42 -9.39 -1.93
CA TYR A 505 13.06 -9.85 -0.59
C TYR A 505 11.68 -10.52 -0.54
N LEU A 506 10.63 -9.82 -0.98
CA LEU A 506 9.27 -10.33 -0.99
C LEU A 506 8.91 -11.06 -2.29
N ALA A 507 9.38 -10.53 -3.43
CA ALA A 507 9.21 -11.19 -4.72
C ALA A 507 10.41 -10.94 -5.64
N GLN A 508 10.76 -11.95 -6.42
CA GLN A 508 11.86 -11.91 -7.38
C GLN A 508 11.36 -12.29 -8.77
N ALA A 509 11.68 -11.48 -9.78
CA ALA A 509 11.27 -11.69 -11.17
C ALA A 509 9.76 -11.92 -11.35
N GLY A 510 8.93 -11.26 -10.52
CA GLY A 510 7.48 -11.44 -10.53
C GLY A 510 6.95 -12.62 -9.72
N HIS A 511 7.76 -13.28 -8.89
CA HIS A 511 7.35 -14.43 -8.07
C HIS A 511 7.59 -14.21 -6.57
N PRO A 512 6.57 -14.41 -5.70
CA PRO A 512 5.20 -14.82 -6.01
C PRO A 512 4.41 -13.78 -6.81
N ALA A 513 3.58 -14.25 -7.75
CA ALA A 513 2.86 -13.38 -8.70
C ALA A 513 1.89 -12.42 -8.01
N GLU A 514 1.24 -12.89 -6.94
CA GLU A 514 0.29 -12.08 -6.19
C GLU A 514 0.95 -10.88 -5.50
N VAL A 515 2.07 -11.13 -4.84
CA VAL A 515 2.89 -10.12 -4.17
C VAL A 515 3.39 -9.11 -5.19
N ALA A 516 4.06 -9.59 -6.24
CA ALA A 516 4.62 -8.71 -7.26
C ALA A 516 3.52 -7.88 -7.95
N ALA A 517 2.40 -8.48 -8.36
CA ALA A 517 1.33 -7.77 -9.05
C ALA A 517 0.66 -6.72 -8.16
N THR A 518 0.43 -7.01 -6.88
CA THR A 518 -0.23 -6.07 -5.96
C THR A 518 0.67 -4.88 -5.66
N VAL A 519 1.94 -5.14 -5.34
CA VAL A 519 2.88 -4.07 -4.97
C VAL A 519 3.23 -3.20 -6.19
N THR A 520 3.43 -3.81 -7.37
CA THR A 520 3.71 -3.04 -8.60
C THR A 520 2.49 -2.37 -9.22
N ARG A 521 1.27 -2.70 -8.77
CA ARG A 521 0.06 -1.96 -9.15
C ARG A 521 -0.04 -0.61 -8.45
N SER A 522 0.45 -0.50 -7.22
CA SER A 522 0.37 0.71 -6.40
C SER A 522 1.71 1.02 -5.71
N PRO A 523 2.84 1.11 -6.44
CA PRO A 523 4.14 1.32 -5.83
C PRO A 523 4.31 2.72 -5.22
N GLU A 524 3.54 3.69 -5.71
CA GLU A 524 3.73 5.10 -5.40
C GLU A 524 3.52 5.42 -3.92
N ILE A 525 2.64 4.70 -3.23
CA ILE A 525 2.46 4.90 -1.78
C ILE A 525 3.70 4.44 -1.01
N VAL A 526 4.26 3.27 -1.34
CA VAL A 526 5.43 2.73 -0.65
C VAL A 526 6.63 3.65 -0.92
N GLU A 527 6.84 4.05 -2.17
CA GLU A 527 7.91 4.98 -2.57
C GLU A 527 7.74 6.34 -1.88
N GLN A 528 6.54 6.92 -1.87
CA GLN A 528 6.30 8.23 -1.23
C GLN A 528 6.48 8.21 0.28
N CYS A 529 6.16 7.11 0.97
CA CYS A 529 6.41 6.99 2.40
C CYS A 529 7.91 6.95 2.74
N VAL A 530 8.75 6.42 1.83
CA VAL A 530 10.20 6.25 2.04
C VAL A 530 11.00 7.46 1.53
N ASN A 531 10.47 8.20 0.56
CA ASN A 531 11.15 9.33 -0.08
C ASN A 531 11.65 10.40 0.91
N ALA A 532 12.90 10.80 0.71
CA ALA A 532 13.50 11.98 1.28
C ALA A 532 12.75 13.25 0.81
N LEU A 533 12.89 14.33 1.57
CA LEU A 533 12.22 15.60 1.31
C LEU A 533 13.03 16.48 0.35
N CYS A 534 13.49 15.90 -0.75
CA CYS A 534 14.27 16.56 -1.78
C CYS A 534 13.71 16.27 -3.18
N GLY A 535 14.01 17.15 -4.13
CA GLY A 535 13.62 16.96 -5.53
C GLY A 535 14.39 15.83 -6.21
N SER A 536 13.88 15.41 -7.37
CA SER A 536 14.55 14.40 -8.20
C SER A 536 15.90 14.86 -8.72
N LEU A 537 16.88 13.96 -8.73
CA LEU A 537 18.17 14.21 -9.37
C LEU A 537 17.99 14.30 -10.89
N ILE A 538 18.25 15.50 -11.44
CA ILE A 538 18.14 15.80 -12.87
C ILE A 538 19.51 15.93 -13.54
N GLY A 539 20.60 16.02 -12.78
CA GLY A 539 21.94 16.06 -13.34
C GLY A 539 23.01 16.31 -12.28
N PHE A 540 24.19 16.69 -12.75
CA PHE A 540 25.34 17.04 -11.93
C PHE A 540 26.01 18.29 -12.48
N THR A 541 26.65 19.09 -11.63
CA THR A 541 27.53 20.18 -12.04
C THR A 541 28.86 19.64 -12.55
N ASP A 542 29.69 20.50 -13.13
CA ASP A 542 31.04 20.12 -13.57
C ASP A 542 31.93 19.70 -12.39
N GLU A 543 31.63 20.12 -11.17
CA GLU A 543 32.31 19.69 -9.95
C GLU A 543 31.75 18.37 -9.39
N GLY A 544 30.77 17.73 -10.04
CA GLY A 544 30.18 16.47 -9.56
C GLY A 544 29.08 16.63 -8.51
N ALA A 545 28.68 17.85 -8.17
CA ALA A 545 27.61 18.13 -7.22
C ALA A 545 26.22 17.84 -7.83
N PRO A 546 25.25 17.29 -7.06
CA PRO A 546 23.93 16.95 -7.57
C PRO A 546 23.12 18.20 -7.93
N VAL A 547 22.40 18.14 -9.06
CA VAL A 547 21.41 19.15 -9.46
C VAL A 547 20.03 18.52 -9.31
N LEU A 548 19.17 19.15 -8.51
CA LEU A 548 17.84 18.65 -8.17
C LEU A 548 16.75 19.46 -8.87
N GLY A 549 15.65 18.79 -9.20
CA GLY A 549 14.41 19.44 -9.62
C GLY A 549 13.66 20.09 -8.46
N ASP A 550 12.61 20.84 -8.78
CA ASP A 550 11.69 21.40 -7.79
C ASP A 550 10.87 20.32 -7.09
N THR A 551 10.32 20.64 -5.92
CA THR A 551 9.37 19.78 -5.18
C THR A 551 7.97 20.41 -5.19
N ALA A 552 6.94 19.58 -5.36
CA ALA A 552 5.53 19.96 -5.38
C ALA A 552 4.78 19.53 -4.11
N ASP A 553 5.46 18.83 -3.19
CA ASP A 553 4.86 18.36 -1.94
C ASP A 553 4.37 19.51 -1.06
N SER A 554 3.13 19.39 -0.58
CA SER A 554 2.57 20.37 0.37
C SER A 554 3.21 20.23 1.77
N PRO A 555 3.21 21.29 2.60
CA PRO A 555 3.69 21.20 3.98
C PRO A 555 2.98 20.12 4.81
N SER A 556 1.68 19.89 4.57
CA SER A 556 0.92 18.83 5.26
C SER A 556 1.37 17.43 4.82
N GLN A 557 1.50 17.19 3.51
CA GLN A 557 2.02 15.91 3.00
C GLN A 557 3.43 15.62 3.51
N ASN A 558 4.29 16.64 3.60
CA ASN A 558 5.63 16.47 4.17
C ASN A 558 5.60 16.13 5.67
N ALA A 559 4.69 16.72 6.44
CA ALA A 559 4.50 16.40 7.85
C ALA A 559 3.97 14.97 8.03
N GLU A 560 3.00 14.57 7.23
CA GLU A 560 2.44 13.21 7.21
C GLU A 560 3.53 12.20 6.82
N ARG A 561 4.32 12.46 5.76
CA ARG A 561 5.44 11.61 5.33
C ARG A 561 6.48 11.41 6.43
N ARG A 562 6.95 12.50 7.07
CA ARG A 562 7.86 12.40 8.23
C ARG A 562 7.26 11.55 9.34
N THR A 563 5.96 11.71 9.59
CA THR A 563 5.28 10.97 10.64
C THR A 563 5.15 9.47 10.33
N VAL A 564 4.96 9.10 9.05
CA VAL A 564 5.09 7.71 8.59
C VAL A 564 6.52 7.19 8.85
N GLN A 565 7.54 7.95 8.49
CA GLN A 565 8.95 7.58 8.68
C GLN A 565 9.31 7.41 10.17
N ASP A 566 8.77 8.28 11.03
CA ASP A 566 8.92 8.17 12.48
C ASP A 566 8.26 6.90 13.02
N GLY A 567 7.10 6.51 12.47
CA GLY A 567 6.44 5.23 12.76
C GLY A 567 7.28 4.03 12.33
N ILE A 568 7.86 4.06 11.13
CA ILE A 568 8.76 3.02 10.61
C ILE A 568 9.94 2.82 11.57
N LEU A 569 10.59 3.92 11.94
CA LEU A 569 11.73 3.90 12.87
C LEU A 569 11.31 3.51 14.29
N ALA A 570 10.09 3.87 14.74
CA ALA A 570 9.58 3.48 16.04
C ALA A 570 9.43 1.95 16.16
N PHE A 571 8.91 1.31 15.12
CA PHE A 571 8.88 -0.15 15.07
C PHE A 571 10.31 -0.74 15.10
N GLN A 572 11.21 -0.26 14.23
CA GLN A 572 12.57 -0.81 14.15
C GLN A 572 13.33 -0.65 15.47
N ARG A 573 13.22 0.51 16.15
CA ARG A 573 13.84 0.73 17.46
C ARG A 573 13.34 -0.27 18.48
N ARG A 574 12.03 -0.55 18.51
CA ARG A 574 11.46 -1.58 19.39
C ARG A 574 12.00 -2.96 19.05
N TRP A 575 11.98 -3.35 17.78
CA TRP A 575 12.55 -4.62 17.31
C TRP A 575 14.02 -4.77 17.73
N ASN A 576 14.86 -3.79 17.40
CA ASN A 576 16.28 -3.79 17.69
C ASN A 576 16.58 -3.78 19.19
N ARG A 577 15.69 -3.23 20.04
CA ARG A 577 15.82 -3.32 21.50
C ARG A 577 15.75 -4.77 21.98
N TYR A 578 14.87 -5.60 21.41
CA TYR A 578 14.79 -7.03 21.73
C TYR A 578 15.95 -7.83 21.10
N VAL A 579 16.39 -7.45 19.90
CA VAL A 579 17.63 -8.00 19.30
C VAL A 579 18.83 -7.75 20.22
N ALA A 580 19.01 -6.52 20.70
CA ALA A 580 20.10 -6.16 21.60
C ALA A 580 19.99 -6.84 22.97
N ALA A 581 18.79 -6.88 23.56
CA ALA A 581 18.55 -7.53 24.87
C ALA A 581 18.83 -9.03 24.84
N SER A 582 18.68 -9.67 23.68
CA SER A 582 18.96 -11.10 23.47
C SER A 582 20.37 -11.36 22.91
N GLU A 583 21.28 -10.38 22.96
CA GLU A 583 22.65 -10.46 22.44
C GLU A 583 22.70 -10.91 20.97
N GLY A 584 21.73 -10.46 20.16
CA GLY A 584 21.63 -10.75 18.73
C GLY A 584 20.91 -12.06 18.39
N THR A 585 20.48 -12.85 19.38
CA THR A 585 19.85 -14.17 19.17
C THR A 585 18.34 -14.12 18.89
N TRP A 586 17.71 -12.95 18.96
CA TRP A 586 16.32 -12.75 18.56
C TRP A 586 16.07 -13.29 17.14
N PRO A 587 14.93 -13.97 16.87
CA PRO A 587 14.66 -14.54 15.56
C PRO A 587 14.70 -13.46 14.46
N SER A 588 15.10 -13.85 13.26
CA SER A 588 15.26 -12.93 12.13
C SER A 588 13.97 -12.79 11.33
N LEU A 589 13.63 -11.56 10.91
CA LEU A 589 12.52 -11.35 9.96
C LEU A 589 12.82 -11.89 8.56
N THR A 590 14.04 -12.39 8.33
CA THR A 590 14.44 -13.04 7.08
C THR A 590 13.92 -14.48 6.96
N LEU A 591 13.34 -15.05 8.01
CA LEU A 591 12.73 -16.39 7.95
C LEU A 591 11.55 -16.44 6.95
N PRO A 592 11.31 -17.59 6.28
CA PRO A 592 10.22 -17.71 5.30
C PRO A 592 8.84 -17.34 5.86
N ALA A 593 8.47 -17.84 7.04
CA ALA A 593 7.19 -17.54 7.69
C ALA A 593 7.03 -16.03 7.99
N ALA A 594 8.12 -15.36 8.41
CA ALA A 594 8.12 -13.92 8.59
C ALA A 594 7.91 -13.17 7.28
N ARG A 595 8.56 -13.60 6.18
CA ARG A 595 8.37 -13.02 4.84
C ARG A 595 6.95 -13.20 4.31
N GLU A 596 6.33 -14.36 4.54
CA GLU A 596 4.94 -14.63 4.18
C GLU A 596 3.98 -13.71 4.94
N ARG A 597 4.13 -13.61 6.27
CA ARG A 597 3.34 -12.69 7.09
C ARG A 597 3.54 -11.22 6.70
N LEU A 598 4.77 -10.77 6.45
CA LEU A 598 5.08 -9.41 6.01
C LEU A 598 4.49 -9.11 4.61
N SER A 599 4.49 -10.10 3.72
CA SER A 599 3.83 -10.00 2.41
C SER A 599 2.32 -9.83 2.56
N ARG A 600 1.69 -10.61 3.44
CA ARG A 600 0.25 -10.50 3.77
C ARG A 600 -0.09 -9.12 4.34
N ILE A 601 0.70 -8.61 5.29
CA ILE A 601 0.54 -7.25 5.85
C ILE A 601 0.53 -6.19 4.75
N LEU A 602 1.51 -6.21 3.84
CA LEU A 602 1.60 -5.24 2.75
C LEU A 602 0.47 -5.40 1.74
N ILE A 603 0.17 -6.63 1.32
CA ILE A 603 -0.91 -6.91 0.34
C ILE A 603 -2.26 -6.45 0.87
N SER A 604 -2.59 -6.81 2.12
CA SER A 604 -3.84 -6.42 2.76
C SER A 604 -3.99 -4.90 2.85
N ALA A 605 -2.93 -4.18 3.22
CA ALA A 605 -2.93 -2.72 3.23
C ALA A 605 -3.18 -2.13 1.84
N LEU A 606 -2.52 -2.64 0.80
CA LEU A 606 -2.66 -2.13 -0.57
C LEU A 606 -4.01 -2.48 -1.23
N ARG A 607 -4.62 -3.62 -0.89
CA ARG A 607 -5.90 -4.06 -1.47
C ARG A 607 -7.13 -3.53 -0.73
N SER A 608 -7.02 -3.28 0.56
CA SER A 608 -8.17 -2.91 1.40
C SER A 608 -7.76 -1.87 2.45
N PRO A 609 -7.31 -0.67 2.01
CA PRO A 609 -6.96 0.39 2.95
C PRO A 609 -8.17 0.78 3.81
N THR A 610 -7.92 1.29 5.01
CA THR A 610 -8.98 1.81 5.89
C THR A 610 -9.51 3.15 5.37
N ALA A 611 -10.67 3.57 5.86
CA ALA A 611 -11.24 4.87 5.50
C ALA A 611 -10.32 6.03 5.92
N ASP A 612 -9.64 5.90 7.06
CA ASP A 612 -8.67 6.89 7.54
C ASP A 612 -7.42 6.93 6.65
N GLU A 613 -6.88 5.76 6.26
CA GLU A 613 -5.77 5.67 5.30
C GLU A 613 -6.15 6.34 3.96
N ALA A 614 -7.37 6.13 3.48
CA ALA A 614 -7.89 6.79 2.28
C ALA A 614 -8.03 8.31 2.42
N ALA A 615 -8.45 8.79 3.59
CA ALA A 615 -8.59 10.21 3.87
C ALA A 615 -7.23 10.94 3.89
N VAL A 616 -6.18 10.29 4.40
CA VAL A 616 -4.82 10.84 4.43
C VAL A 616 -4.15 10.71 3.06
N PHE A 617 -3.92 9.48 2.61
CA PHE A 617 -3.09 9.22 1.44
C PHE A 617 -3.79 9.58 0.13
N GLY A 618 -5.13 9.61 0.08
CA GLY A 618 -5.86 10.03 -1.12
C GLY A 618 -5.56 11.47 -1.56
N ASN A 619 -5.14 12.34 -0.63
CA ASN A 619 -4.79 13.72 -0.92
C ASN A 619 -3.31 13.93 -1.24
N TRP A 620 -2.47 12.90 -1.15
CA TRP A 620 -1.05 12.99 -1.48
C TRP A 620 -0.85 13.21 -2.97
N VAL A 621 0.04 14.15 -3.29
CA VAL A 621 0.49 14.42 -4.64
C VAL A 621 1.64 13.49 -4.99
N HIS A 622 1.58 12.92 -6.18
CA HIS A 622 2.66 12.20 -6.84
C HIS A 622 3.23 13.02 -8.01
N GLU A 623 4.56 13.08 -8.08
CA GLU A 623 5.31 13.65 -9.21
C GLU A 623 5.84 12.52 -10.10
N ASP A 624 5.51 12.56 -11.39
CA ASP A 624 6.08 11.62 -12.37
C ASP A 624 7.53 12.05 -12.74
N ASN A 625 8.50 11.37 -12.13
CA ASN A 625 9.92 11.77 -12.03
C ASN A 625 10.75 11.52 -13.30
N PHE A 626 10.29 12.00 -14.46
CA PHE A 626 11.07 12.00 -15.70
C PHE A 626 11.26 13.42 -16.29
N GLY A 627 11.38 14.41 -15.42
CA GLY A 627 11.53 15.83 -15.79
C GLY A 627 10.20 16.53 -16.13
N SER A 628 9.06 15.85 -15.96
CA SER A 628 7.73 16.45 -16.07
C SER A 628 7.41 17.26 -14.81
N THR A 629 6.57 18.30 -14.94
CA THR A 629 6.01 19.04 -13.80
C THR A 629 4.57 18.61 -13.50
N LEU A 630 4.17 17.40 -13.93
CA LEU A 630 2.82 16.89 -13.69
C LEU A 630 2.70 16.39 -12.25
N VAL A 631 1.70 16.92 -11.56
CA VAL A 631 1.36 16.68 -10.15
C VAL A 631 -0.03 16.05 -10.16
N THR A 632 -0.14 14.80 -9.71
CA THR A 632 -1.42 14.06 -9.67
C THR A 632 -1.64 13.49 -8.28
N THR A 633 -2.86 13.59 -7.75
CA THR A 633 -3.16 12.99 -6.44
C THR A 633 -3.29 11.47 -6.53
N LEU A 634 -2.93 10.73 -5.48
CA LEU A 634 -3.11 9.26 -5.43
C LEU A 634 -4.57 8.85 -5.67
N LEU A 635 -5.51 9.67 -5.17
CA LEU A 635 -6.93 9.62 -5.51
C LEU A 635 -7.29 10.82 -6.43
N PRO A 636 -7.46 10.61 -7.74
CA PRO A 636 -7.76 11.70 -8.67
C PRO A 636 -9.10 12.38 -8.37
N ALA A 637 -9.10 13.72 -8.41
CA ALA A 637 -10.26 14.52 -8.04
C ALA A 637 -11.52 14.26 -8.91
N ASP A 638 -11.36 13.84 -10.17
CA ASP A 638 -12.47 13.48 -11.07
C ASP A 638 -13.07 12.11 -10.82
N LEU A 639 -12.34 11.20 -10.18
CA LEU A 639 -12.92 9.91 -9.82
C LEU A 639 -13.76 10.01 -8.54
N LYS A 640 -13.54 11.03 -7.69
CA LYS A 640 -14.33 11.24 -6.46
C LYS A 640 -15.86 11.27 -6.73
N PRO A 641 -16.38 12.04 -7.71
CA PRO A 641 -17.81 12.00 -8.05
C PRO A 641 -18.30 10.68 -8.67
N ALA A 642 -17.39 9.84 -9.16
CA ALA A 642 -17.72 8.56 -9.79
C ALA A 642 -17.87 7.42 -8.77
N ILE A 643 -17.34 7.56 -7.55
CA ILE A 643 -17.36 6.51 -6.52
C ILE A 643 -18.74 5.84 -6.35
N PRO A 644 -19.87 6.59 -6.26
CA PRO A 644 -21.20 5.98 -6.11
C PRO A 644 -21.67 5.15 -7.32
N TYR A 645 -21.01 5.26 -8.47
CA TYR A 645 -21.30 4.57 -9.73
C TYR A 645 -20.40 3.35 -9.97
N LEU A 646 -19.31 3.24 -9.22
CA LEU A 646 -18.35 2.15 -9.39
C LEU A 646 -18.93 0.85 -8.84
N SER A 647 -18.59 -0.24 -9.53
CA SER A 647 -18.61 -1.59 -9.00
C SER A 647 -17.17 -2.03 -8.71
N PRO A 648 -16.95 -3.08 -7.90
CA PRO A 648 -15.59 -3.54 -7.60
C PRO A 648 -14.75 -3.87 -8.84
N GLY A 649 -15.37 -4.48 -9.87
CA GLY A 649 -14.69 -4.79 -11.13
C GLY A 649 -14.27 -3.56 -11.94
N ASP A 650 -14.87 -2.38 -11.70
CA ASP A 650 -14.43 -1.14 -12.35
C ASP A 650 -13.10 -0.64 -11.78
N LEU A 651 -12.73 -1.02 -10.55
CA LEU A 651 -11.45 -0.66 -9.95
C LEU A 651 -10.28 -1.39 -10.62
N GLU A 652 -10.49 -2.62 -11.08
CA GLU A 652 -9.51 -3.42 -11.82
C GLU A 652 -9.27 -2.87 -13.24
N ASP A 653 -10.29 -2.24 -13.83
CA ASP A 653 -10.21 -1.63 -15.16
C ASP A 653 -9.44 -0.30 -15.16
N LEU A 654 -9.21 0.31 -13.99
CA LEU A 654 -8.41 1.54 -13.87
C LEU A 654 -6.94 1.22 -14.12
N HIS A 655 -6.36 1.89 -15.11
CA HIS A 655 -4.92 1.81 -15.37
C HIS A 655 -4.12 2.57 -14.29
N MET A 656 -2.81 2.34 -14.21
CA MET A 656 -1.92 2.97 -13.22
C MET A 656 -2.02 4.50 -13.22
N ARG A 657 -2.21 5.11 -14.39
CA ARG A 657 -2.38 6.57 -14.54
C ARG A 657 -3.80 7.06 -14.28
N ASP A 658 -4.78 6.15 -14.28
CA ASP A 658 -6.15 6.50 -13.91
C ASP A 658 -6.26 6.66 -12.40
N SER A 659 -5.57 5.81 -11.63
CA SER A 659 -5.37 5.95 -10.20
C SER A 659 -4.18 5.11 -9.77
N PHE A 660 -3.25 5.76 -9.05
CA PHE A 660 -2.06 5.11 -8.50
C PHE A 660 -2.41 4.12 -7.38
N TRP A 661 -3.51 4.35 -6.67
CA TRP A 661 -3.98 3.42 -5.65
C TRP A 661 -5.52 3.29 -5.67
N PRO A 662 -6.07 2.47 -6.59
CA PRO A 662 -7.53 2.35 -6.80
C PRO A 662 -8.30 1.94 -5.56
N ALA A 663 -7.69 1.15 -4.67
CA ALA A 663 -8.34 0.68 -3.46
C ALA A 663 -8.75 1.83 -2.52
N LEU A 664 -8.14 3.02 -2.63
CA LEU A 664 -8.59 4.22 -1.90
C LEU A 664 -9.98 4.68 -2.35
N LEU A 665 -10.38 4.45 -3.61
CA LEU A 665 -11.74 4.72 -4.08
C LEU A 665 -12.76 3.86 -3.34
N ALA A 666 -12.42 2.57 -3.13
CA ALA A 666 -13.26 1.64 -2.39
C ALA A 666 -13.33 2.01 -0.91
N ALA A 667 -12.20 2.30 -0.29
CA ALA A 667 -12.14 2.67 1.13
C ALA A 667 -12.85 4.00 1.45
N SER A 668 -13.07 4.86 0.44
CA SER A 668 -13.81 6.11 0.58
C SER A 668 -15.34 5.94 0.57
N ASP A 669 -15.87 4.73 0.31
CA ASP A 669 -17.30 4.42 0.30
C ASP A 669 -17.59 3.09 1.01
N THR A 670 -18.56 3.08 1.92
CA THR A 670 -18.82 1.90 2.77
C THR A 670 -19.29 0.68 1.97
N GLY A 671 -20.11 0.89 0.92
CA GLY A 671 -20.65 -0.20 0.11
C GLY A 671 -19.62 -0.79 -0.84
N LEU A 672 -18.89 0.08 -1.56
CA LEU A 672 -17.82 -0.33 -2.46
C LEU A 672 -16.65 -0.95 -1.68
N GLY A 673 -16.29 -0.38 -0.52
CA GLY A 673 -15.27 -0.89 0.38
C GLY A 673 -15.58 -2.29 0.89
N ALA A 674 -16.81 -2.53 1.36
CA ALA A 674 -17.24 -3.86 1.81
C ALA A 674 -17.22 -4.89 0.66
N ALA A 675 -17.65 -4.49 -0.54
CA ALA A 675 -17.63 -5.35 -1.72
C ALA A 675 -16.20 -5.68 -2.20
N ALA A 676 -15.30 -4.68 -2.21
CA ALA A 676 -13.90 -4.87 -2.56
C ALA A 676 -13.19 -5.79 -1.55
N ARG A 677 -13.46 -5.61 -0.25
CA ARG A 677 -12.94 -6.49 0.82
C ARG A 677 -13.43 -7.93 0.64
N ALA A 678 -14.73 -8.14 0.41
CA ALA A 678 -15.26 -9.48 0.17
C ALA A 678 -14.63 -10.20 -1.04
N ILE A 679 -14.19 -9.46 -2.06
CA ILE A 679 -13.43 -10.02 -3.20
C ILE A 679 -12.00 -10.34 -2.79
N ALA A 680 -11.34 -9.40 -2.09
CA ALA A 680 -9.96 -9.58 -1.62
C ALA A 680 -9.83 -10.79 -0.68
N ASP A 681 -10.84 -11.03 0.15
CA ASP A 681 -10.93 -12.15 1.11
C ASP A 681 -11.37 -13.46 0.42
N GLY A 682 -11.68 -13.42 -0.88
CA GLY A 682 -12.17 -14.57 -1.64
C GLY A 682 -13.58 -15.04 -1.25
N ALA A 683 -14.30 -14.29 -0.41
CA ALA A 683 -15.67 -14.60 0.02
C ALA A 683 -16.68 -14.51 -1.14
N ILE A 684 -16.42 -13.63 -2.12
CA ILE A 684 -17.24 -13.43 -3.32
C ILE A 684 -16.31 -13.30 -4.53
N ARG A 685 -16.65 -13.90 -5.68
CA ARG A 685 -15.86 -13.68 -6.90
C ARG A 685 -16.22 -12.34 -7.50
N ALA A 686 -15.26 -11.61 -8.06
CA ALA A 686 -15.52 -10.32 -8.73
C ALA A 686 -16.65 -10.41 -9.78
N ALA A 687 -16.72 -11.53 -10.52
CA ALA A 687 -17.75 -11.79 -11.51
C ALA A 687 -19.18 -11.92 -10.93
N ASP A 688 -19.33 -12.19 -9.63
CA ASP A 688 -20.64 -12.31 -8.99
C ASP A 688 -21.29 -10.92 -8.73
N PHE A 689 -20.51 -9.84 -8.79
CA PHE A 689 -21.02 -8.46 -8.81
C PHE A 689 -21.47 -8.00 -10.20
N ASP A 690 -21.14 -8.75 -11.26
CA ASP A 690 -21.55 -8.42 -12.61
C ASP A 690 -22.98 -8.93 -12.90
N PRO A 691 -23.76 -8.23 -13.75
CA PRO A 691 -25.07 -8.71 -14.18
C PRO A 691 -24.99 -10.10 -14.83
N SER A 692 -25.91 -10.99 -14.47
CA SER A 692 -26.03 -12.31 -15.11
C SER A 692 -26.53 -12.20 -16.56
N GLY A 693 -26.00 -13.04 -17.45
CA GLY A 693 -26.38 -13.09 -18.87
C GLY A 693 -25.27 -12.62 -19.83
N GLU A 694 -25.67 -12.18 -21.04
CA GLU A 694 -24.73 -11.73 -22.07
C GLU A 694 -24.07 -10.41 -21.64
N SER A 695 -22.73 -10.39 -21.63
CA SER A 695 -21.96 -9.18 -21.39
C SER A 695 -22.17 -8.18 -22.53
N TYR A 696 -22.44 -6.93 -22.20
CA TYR A 696 -22.52 -5.84 -23.17
C TYR A 696 -21.49 -4.76 -22.84
N GLU A 697 -21.09 -4.05 -23.88
CA GLU A 697 -19.96 -3.14 -23.85
C GLU A 697 -20.40 -1.74 -24.27
N THR A 698 -20.06 -0.76 -23.45
CA THR A 698 -19.99 0.63 -23.91
C THR A 698 -18.87 0.76 -24.94
N ARG A 699 -19.12 1.49 -26.03
CA ARG A 699 -18.17 1.65 -27.13
C ARG A 699 -17.90 3.11 -27.40
N LEU A 700 -16.62 3.45 -27.50
CA LEU A 700 -16.15 4.75 -27.95
C LEU A 700 -15.50 4.59 -29.33
N ARG A 701 -15.96 5.38 -30.30
CA ARG A 701 -15.24 5.60 -31.56
C ARG A 701 -14.83 7.06 -31.63
N TYR A 702 -13.72 7.36 -32.29
CA TYR A 702 -13.32 8.73 -32.58
C TYR A 702 -13.27 8.95 -34.08
N ARG A 703 -13.58 10.19 -34.48
CA ARG A 703 -13.59 10.67 -35.86
C ARG A 703 -12.46 11.66 -36.06
N THR A 704 -11.65 11.42 -37.08
CA THR A 704 -10.49 12.22 -37.45
C THR A 704 -10.83 13.32 -38.45
N ALA A 705 -9.89 14.23 -38.73
CA ALA A 705 -10.11 15.38 -39.60
C ALA A 705 -10.38 14.98 -41.06
N ASP A 706 -9.96 13.78 -41.47
CA ASP A 706 -10.24 13.16 -42.77
C ASP A 706 -11.61 12.47 -42.86
N ASP A 707 -12.48 12.66 -41.87
CA ASP A 707 -13.84 12.12 -41.78
C ASP A 707 -13.91 10.58 -41.68
N ARG A 708 -12.85 9.95 -41.16
CA ARG A 708 -12.82 8.51 -40.88
C ARG A 708 -13.12 8.20 -39.43
N TRP A 709 -13.86 7.11 -39.21
CA TRP A 709 -14.12 6.59 -37.87
C TRP A 709 -13.19 5.41 -37.58
N HIS A 710 -12.48 5.49 -36.46
CA HIS A 710 -11.55 4.46 -36.05
C HIS A 710 -12.23 3.36 -35.23
N GLU A 711 -11.50 2.26 -35.00
CA GLU A 711 -12.00 1.08 -34.28
C GLU A 711 -12.51 1.44 -32.89
N PRO A 712 -13.58 0.78 -32.42
CA PRO A 712 -14.18 1.09 -31.14
C PRO A 712 -13.29 0.64 -29.99
N ILE A 713 -13.01 1.53 -29.06
CA ILE A 713 -12.53 1.19 -27.72
C ILE A 713 -13.74 0.70 -26.92
N ARG A 714 -13.60 -0.45 -26.26
CA ARG A 714 -14.70 -1.15 -25.60
C ARG A 714 -14.49 -1.20 -24.10
N ARG A 715 -15.56 -1.00 -23.34
CA ARG A 715 -15.58 -1.14 -21.89
C ARG A 715 -16.83 -1.90 -21.47
N ARG A 716 -16.65 -2.93 -20.65
CA ARG A 716 -17.76 -3.72 -20.13
C ARG A 716 -18.65 -2.82 -19.28
N VAL A 717 -19.96 -3.02 -19.36
CA VAL A 717 -20.91 -2.32 -18.49
C VAL A 717 -21.16 -3.12 -17.24
N ARG A 718 -20.94 -2.50 -16.08
CA ARG A 718 -21.28 -3.04 -14.77
C ARG A 718 -22.39 -2.18 -14.15
N ILE A 719 -23.38 -2.83 -13.54
CA ILE A 719 -24.46 -2.16 -12.82
C ILE A 719 -24.22 -2.45 -11.35
N ASN A 720 -23.89 -1.43 -10.57
CA ASN A 720 -23.63 -1.61 -9.15
C ASN A 720 -24.92 -1.76 -8.34
N HIS A 721 -24.80 -1.94 -7.03
CA HIS A 721 -25.93 -2.16 -6.12
C HIS A 721 -26.96 -1.01 -6.10
N ASN A 722 -26.58 0.20 -6.55
CA ASN A 722 -27.46 1.36 -6.66
C ASN A 722 -28.18 1.46 -8.02
N GLY A 723 -27.96 0.50 -8.92
CA GLY A 723 -28.47 0.58 -10.29
C GLY A 723 -27.72 1.60 -11.17
N LEU A 724 -26.51 1.98 -10.75
CA LEU A 724 -25.66 2.96 -11.40
C LEU A 724 -24.49 2.27 -12.13
N SER A 725 -23.99 2.93 -13.16
CA SER A 725 -22.92 2.43 -14.01
C SER A 725 -21.89 3.52 -14.32
N PHE A 726 -20.65 3.07 -14.46
CA PHE A 726 -19.50 3.88 -14.80
C PHE A 726 -18.79 3.32 -16.03
N ALA A 727 -18.24 4.20 -16.87
CA ALA A 727 -17.33 3.79 -17.93
C ALA A 727 -16.26 4.87 -18.15
N ARG A 728 -14.99 4.44 -18.29
CA ARG A 728 -13.86 5.32 -18.60
C ARG A 728 -13.06 4.81 -19.78
N PHE A 729 -12.80 5.71 -20.72
CA PHE A 729 -12.09 5.45 -21.97
C PHE A 729 -10.90 6.39 -22.09
N ALA A 730 -9.80 5.90 -22.66
CA ALA A 730 -8.69 6.73 -23.11
C ALA A 730 -8.49 6.52 -24.61
N PHE A 731 -8.19 7.58 -25.35
CA PHE A 731 -7.83 7.52 -26.76
C PHE A 731 -6.65 8.47 -27.04
N GLU A 732 -5.79 8.07 -27.98
CA GLU A 732 -4.64 8.84 -28.44
C GLU A 732 -4.70 8.90 -29.96
N HIS A 733 -4.93 10.09 -30.53
CA HIS A 733 -4.89 10.33 -31.98
C HIS A 733 -4.78 11.83 -32.31
N HIS A 734 -3.79 12.21 -33.11
CA HIS A 734 -3.34 13.60 -33.31
C HIS A 734 -4.35 14.58 -33.95
N ASP A 735 -5.45 14.10 -34.53
CA ASP A 735 -6.41 14.89 -35.32
C ASP A 735 -7.89 14.58 -34.99
N THR A 736 -8.20 14.17 -33.76
CA THR A 736 -9.58 13.84 -33.36
C THR A 736 -10.50 15.07 -33.36
N VAL A 737 -11.68 14.94 -33.97
CA VAL A 737 -12.70 16.00 -34.07
C VAL A 737 -13.93 15.69 -33.22
N ASP A 738 -14.49 14.49 -33.36
CA ASP A 738 -15.67 14.04 -32.61
C ASP A 738 -15.43 12.66 -32.00
N ILE A 739 -16.23 12.32 -30.99
CA ILE A 739 -16.37 10.94 -30.51
C ILE A 739 -17.82 10.48 -30.61
N SER A 740 -18.01 9.19 -30.83
CA SER A 740 -19.29 8.50 -30.81
C SER A 740 -19.29 7.54 -29.64
N LEU A 741 -20.28 7.70 -28.76
CA LEU A 741 -20.45 6.91 -27.53
C LEU A 741 -21.72 6.07 -27.62
N ALA A 742 -21.56 4.75 -27.73
CA ALA A 742 -22.66 3.80 -27.60
C ALA A 742 -22.77 3.35 -26.15
N ILE A 743 -23.76 3.87 -25.42
CA ILE A 743 -23.98 3.63 -23.99
C ILE A 743 -25.40 3.08 -23.83
N PRO A 744 -25.63 1.88 -23.28
CA PRO A 744 -24.66 0.93 -22.74
C PRO A 744 -24.16 -0.11 -23.78
N GLY A 745 -24.43 0.11 -25.07
CA GLY A 745 -24.13 -0.89 -26.12
C GLY A 745 -25.17 -1.99 -26.26
N ARG A 746 -26.40 -1.73 -25.82
CA ARG A 746 -27.60 -2.56 -26.04
C ARG A 746 -28.86 -1.68 -26.01
N PRO A 747 -30.01 -2.19 -26.48
CA PRO A 747 -31.27 -1.48 -26.33
C PRO A 747 -31.58 -1.16 -24.87
N ALA A 748 -31.75 0.13 -24.55
CA ALA A 748 -31.98 0.61 -23.19
C ALA A 748 -32.51 2.05 -23.17
N ILE A 749 -33.22 2.38 -22.09
CA ILE A 749 -33.42 3.78 -21.69
C ILE A 749 -32.29 4.13 -20.74
N VAL A 750 -31.56 5.19 -21.05
CA VAL A 750 -30.36 5.59 -20.31
C VAL A 750 -30.57 6.99 -19.76
N ARG A 751 -30.37 7.13 -18.46
CA ARG A 751 -30.20 8.43 -17.81
C ARG A 751 -28.70 8.70 -17.72
N VAL A 752 -28.22 9.67 -18.49
CA VAL A 752 -26.80 10.06 -18.45
C VAL A 752 -26.66 11.15 -17.40
N ASP A 753 -26.03 10.85 -16.27
CA ASP A 753 -25.89 11.82 -15.18
C ASP A 753 -24.82 12.85 -15.54
N TRP A 754 -23.71 12.41 -16.12
CA TRP A 754 -22.74 13.30 -16.75
C TRP A 754 -21.82 12.57 -17.74
N ILE A 755 -21.26 13.34 -18.66
CA ILE A 755 -20.10 12.96 -19.48
C ILE A 755 -19.01 14.01 -19.28
N GLU A 756 -17.80 13.56 -18.96
CA GLU A 756 -16.62 14.42 -18.86
C GLU A 756 -15.57 13.95 -19.85
N ALA A 757 -15.02 14.89 -20.61
CA ALA A 757 -13.91 14.67 -21.53
C ALA A 757 -12.74 15.56 -21.11
N ARG A 758 -11.68 14.95 -20.63
CA ARG A 758 -10.39 15.62 -20.39
C ARG A 758 -9.57 15.47 -21.65
N VAL A 759 -9.30 16.57 -22.36
CA VAL A 759 -8.70 16.52 -23.69
C VAL A 759 -7.50 17.43 -23.81
N VAL A 760 -6.48 16.98 -24.52
CA VAL A 760 -5.38 17.82 -24.98
C VAL A 760 -5.74 18.34 -26.36
N ALA A 761 -5.89 19.66 -26.49
CA ALA A 761 -6.43 20.28 -27.70
C ALA A 761 -5.53 21.42 -28.20
N GLY A 762 -5.33 21.49 -29.52
CA GLY A 762 -4.58 22.57 -30.17
C GLY A 762 -3.09 22.63 -29.79
N GLY A 763 -2.45 21.49 -29.53
CA GLY A 763 -1.01 21.41 -29.21
C GLY A 763 -0.61 22.01 -27.86
N ARG A 764 -1.57 22.24 -26.95
CA ARG A 764 -1.33 22.84 -25.63
C ARG A 764 -0.89 21.80 -24.60
N ARG A 765 -0.26 22.25 -23.51
CA ARG A 765 0.14 21.43 -22.36
C ARG A 765 -1.00 21.11 -21.39
N THR A 766 -1.96 22.02 -21.26
CA THR A 766 -3.01 21.92 -20.26
C THR A 766 -4.19 21.13 -20.79
N GLU A 767 -4.57 20.08 -20.08
CA GLU A 767 -5.84 19.39 -20.30
C GLU A 767 -7.00 20.38 -20.18
N GLN A 768 -7.92 20.31 -21.13
CA GLN A 768 -9.20 21.01 -21.06
C GLN A 768 -10.27 20.03 -20.61
N VAL A 769 -10.98 20.38 -19.54
CA VAL A 769 -12.10 19.59 -19.03
C VAL A 769 -13.38 20.08 -19.71
N LEU A 770 -13.99 19.22 -20.54
CA LEU A 770 -15.26 19.47 -21.19
C LEU A 770 -16.32 18.61 -20.51
N ARG A 771 -17.39 19.24 -20.00
CA ARG A 771 -18.41 18.54 -19.24
C ARG A 771 -19.79 18.70 -19.88
N TRP A 772 -20.56 17.62 -19.91
CA TRP A 772 -21.98 17.57 -20.25
C TRP A 772 -22.71 17.01 -19.03
N ASP A 773 -23.25 17.88 -18.20
CA ASP A 773 -23.91 17.50 -16.94
C ASP A 773 -25.23 18.24 -16.72
N LYS A 774 -25.62 19.12 -17.65
CA LYS A 774 -26.91 19.81 -17.63
C LYS A 774 -27.79 19.38 -18.80
N PRO A 775 -29.13 19.36 -18.63
CA PRO A 775 -30.06 19.02 -19.70
C PRO A 775 -29.81 19.77 -21.02
N GLU A 776 -29.48 21.06 -20.95
CA GLU A 776 -29.16 21.91 -22.10
C GLU A 776 -27.91 21.46 -22.88
N ASP A 777 -26.96 20.78 -22.24
CA ASP A 777 -25.74 20.29 -22.91
C ASP A 777 -26.02 19.14 -23.87
N PHE A 778 -27.06 18.36 -23.58
CA PHE A 778 -27.51 17.25 -24.42
C PHE A 778 -28.43 17.73 -25.56
N VAL A 779 -28.96 18.94 -25.45
CA VAL A 779 -29.77 19.59 -26.48
C VAL A 779 -28.87 19.94 -27.65
N GLY A 780 -29.10 19.28 -28.79
CA GLY A 780 -28.43 19.61 -30.04
C GLY A 780 -27.27 18.67 -30.43
N LEU A 781 -26.91 17.70 -29.58
CA LEU A 781 -26.01 16.62 -29.97
C LEU A 781 -26.55 15.79 -31.14
N HIS A 782 -25.67 15.07 -31.85
CA HIS A 782 -26.11 14.11 -32.85
C HIS A 782 -26.42 12.77 -32.17
N TYR A 783 -27.57 12.18 -32.54
CA TYR A 783 -28.08 10.92 -31.99
C TYR A 783 -28.23 9.96 -33.18
N ALA A 784 -27.33 8.98 -33.25
CA ALA A 784 -27.30 7.97 -34.30
C ALA A 784 -28.03 6.72 -33.78
N ASP A 785 -29.15 6.36 -34.41
CA ASP A 785 -30.02 5.24 -34.01
C ASP A 785 -30.46 5.27 -32.52
N CYS A 786 -30.49 6.47 -31.93
CA CYS A 786 -31.03 6.73 -30.60
C CYS A 786 -31.87 8.02 -30.59
N ARG A 787 -32.64 8.22 -29.51
CA ARG A 787 -33.57 9.36 -29.35
C ARG A 787 -33.35 10.06 -28.02
N TYR A 788 -33.23 11.38 -28.07
CA TYR A 788 -33.28 12.22 -26.87
C TYR A 788 -34.72 12.35 -26.38
N LEU A 789 -35.00 11.92 -25.14
CA LEU A 789 -36.34 11.94 -24.56
C LEU A 789 -36.64 13.25 -23.82
N GLY A 790 -35.61 13.95 -23.34
CA GLY A 790 -35.70 15.18 -22.56
C GLY A 790 -34.90 15.09 -21.26
N GLY A 791 -34.50 16.23 -20.68
CA GLY A 791 -33.66 16.24 -19.48
C GLY A 791 -32.28 15.64 -19.76
N ASN A 792 -31.98 14.53 -19.09
CA ASN A 792 -30.78 13.74 -19.34
C ASN A 792 -31.11 12.29 -19.76
N LEU A 793 -32.32 12.07 -20.29
CA LEU A 793 -32.81 10.76 -20.72
C LEU A 793 -32.67 10.56 -22.23
N MET A 794 -32.19 9.37 -22.60
CA MET A 794 -31.97 8.93 -23.97
C MET A 794 -32.49 7.50 -24.15
N GLU A 795 -33.06 7.20 -25.31
CA GLU A 795 -33.49 5.85 -25.69
C GLU A 795 -32.58 5.34 -26.81
N PHE A 796 -31.88 4.24 -26.53
CA PHE A 796 -30.97 3.58 -27.47
C PHE A 796 -31.71 2.39 -28.09
N ASP A 797 -31.89 2.38 -29.41
CA ASP A 797 -32.70 1.37 -30.09
C ASP A 797 -31.88 0.11 -30.47
N THR A 798 -30.54 0.20 -30.52
CA THR A 798 -29.63 -0.91 -30.91
C THR A 798 -28.33 -0.92 -30.09
N SER A 799 -27.50 -1.96 -30.25
CA SER A 799 -26.16 -2.03 -29.64
C SER A 799 -25.11 -1.10 -30.26
N TYR A 800 -25.41 -0.50 -31.42
CA TYR A 800 -24.54 0.47 -32.09
C TYR A 800 -25.07 1.90 -32.01
N ALA A 801 -26.26 2.06 -31.44
CA ALA A 801 -26.86 3.36 -31.21
C ALA A 801 -25.93 4.22 -30.35
N ALA A 802 -25.71 5.46 -30.75
CA ALA A 802 -24.67 6.29 -30.16
C ALA A 802 -25.01 7.79 -30.15
N VAL A 803 -24.54 8.47 -29.11
CA VAL A 803 -24.51 9.94 -29.05
C VAL A 803 -23.15 10.43 -29.52
N TRP A 804 -23.10 11.46 -30.36
CA TRP A 804 -21.82 12.05 -30.81
C TRP A 804 -21.52 13.33 -30.04
N LEU A 805 -20.29 13.43 -29.53
CA LEU A 805 -19.79 14.59 -28.79
C LEU A 805 -18.78 15.35 -29.66
N PRO A 806 -19.02 16.64 -29.93
CA PRO A 806 -18.13 17.45 -30.75
C PRO A 806 -16.95 17.99 -29.93
N LEU A 807 -15.96 17.13 -29.68
CA LEU A 807 -14.82 17.41 -28.80
C LEU A 807 -14.03 18.65 -29.22
N ALA A 808 -13.51 18.67 -30.45
CA ALA A 808 -12.66 19.76 -30.92
C ALA A 808 -13.41 21.10 -30.90
N ARG A 809 -14.68 21.09 -31.35
CA ARG A 809 -15.55 22.27 -31.30
C ARG A 809 -15.76 22.78 -29.88
N ARG A 810 -16.04 21.90 -28.92
CA ARG A 810 -16.29 22.28 -27.52
C ARG A 810 -15.00 22.72 -26.80
N ALA A 811 -13.84 22.19 -27.20
CA ALA A 811 -12.52 22.65 -26.78
C ALA A 811 -12.06 23.97 -27.46
N GLY A 812 -12.80 24.48 -28.44
CA GLY A 812 -12.41 25.67 -29.19
C GLY A 812 -11.12 25.48 -30.01
N ALA A 813 -10.83 24.25 -30.43
CA ALA A 813 -9.63 23.87 -31.17
C ALA A 813 -9.99 23.18 -32.50
N PRO A 814 -9.10 23.17 -33.50
CA PRO A 814 -9.35 22.45 -34.74
C PRO A 814 -9.38 20.94 -34.54
N VAL A 815 -8.54 20.42 -33.63
CA VAL A 815 -8.40 19.00 -33.32
C VAL A 815 -8.01 18.78 -31.85
N VAL A 816 -8.25 17.56 -31.38
CA VAL A 816 -7.84 17.00 -30.09
C VAL A 816 -6.81 15.90 -30.37
N SER A 817 -5.68 15.89 -29.65
CA SER A 817 -4.60 14.91 -29.85
C SER A 817 -4.76 13.66 -28.98
N SER A 818 -5.37 13.80 -27.82
CA SER A 818 -5.60 12.73 -26.87
C SER A 818 -6.72 13.14 -25.93
N GLY A 819 -7.36 12.15 -25.31
CA GLY A 819 -8.35 12.44 -24.30
C GLY A 819 -8.83 11.25 -23.51
N GLN A 820 -9.39 11.58 -22.35
CA GLN A 820 -10.00 10.65 -21.43
C GLN A 820 -11.47 10.99 -21.26
N ILE A 821 -12.33 10.04 -21.58
CA ILE A 821 -13.78 10.19 -21.51
C ILE A 821 -14.30 9.37 -20.35
N THR A 822 -15.00 10.03 -19.45
CA THR A 822 -15.63 9.39 -18.29
C THR A 822 -17.12 9.65 -18.33
N ILE A 823 -17.90 8.61 -18.05
CA ILE A 823 -19.37 8.62 -18.18
C ILE A 823 -19.96 7.96 -16.95
N ALA A 824 -20.90 8.66 -16.33
CA ALA A 824 -21.73 8.13 -15.25
C ALA A 824 -23.18 8.10 -15.70
N PHE A 825 -23.84 6.95 -15.56
CA PHE A 825 -25.20 6.77 -16.07
C PHE A 825 -25.97 5.72 -15.26
N ALA A 826 -27.29 5.78 -15.34
CA ALA A 826 -28.19 4.72 -14.94
C ALA A 826 -28.90 4.18 -16.19
N MET A 827 -29.25 2.90 -16.20
CA MET A 827 -29.90 2.28 -17.34
C MET A 827 -31.06 1.39 -16.95
N LEU A 828 -32.12 1.43 -17.77
CA LEU A 828 -33.21 0.48 -17.77
C LEU A 828 -33.14 -0.34 -19.08
N PRO A 829 -32.67 -1.60 -19.02
CA PRO A 829 -32.55 -2.45 -20.21
C PRO A 829 -33.89 -2.64 -20.92
N GLN A 830 -33.88 -2.60 -22.25
CA GLN A 830 -35.04 -2.95 -23.07
C GLN A 830 -34.84 -4.32 -23.74
N SER A 831 -35.94 -4.91 -24.21
CA SER A 831 -35.91 -6.17 -24.97
C SER A 831 -35.21 -5.98 -26.32
N MET A 832 -34.36 -6.94 -26.68
CA MET A 832 -33.73 -7.03 -28.00
C MET A 832 -34.73 -7.30 -29.12
N THR A 833 -35.95 -7.77 -28.80
CA THR A 833 -36.97 -8.12 -29.80
C THR A 833 -37.61 -6.92 -30.49
N GLY A 834 -37.34 -5.69 -30.04
CA GLY A 834 -37.91 -4.46 -30.61
C GLY A 834 -39.42 -4.28 -30.36
N MET A 835 -40.04 -5.16 -29.56
CA MET A 835 -41.48 -5.14 -29.25
C MET A 835 -41.85 -4.25 -28.04
N ALA A 836 -40.87 -3.54 -27.45
CA ALA A 836 -41.13 -2.65 -26.33
C ALA A 836 -41.89 -1.39 -26.78
N PRO A 837 -42.88 -0.90 -26.00
CA PRO A 837 -43.55 0.37 -26.28
C PRO A 837 -42.54 1.53 -26.29
N ARG A 838 -42.55 2.35 -27.33
CA ARG A 838 -41.66 3.52 -27.42
C ARG A 838 -42.03 4.57 -26.38
N MET A 839 -41.03 5.15 -25.72
CA MET A 839 -41.28 6.24 -24.77
C MET A 839 -41.78 7.51 -25.48
N PRO A 840 -42.74 8.23 -24.87
CA PRO A 840 -43.18 9.52 -25.38
C PRO A 840 -42.03 10.53 -25.29
N VAL A 841 -41.75 11.20 -26.41
CA VAL A 841 -40.73 12.25 -26.49
C VAL A 841 -41.32 13.58 -26.04
N ASP A 842 -40.60 14.36 -25.22
CA ASP A 842 -40.97 15.75 -24.97
C ASP A 842 -40.88 16.56 -26.27
N ARG A 843 -42.04 16.84 -26.85
CA ARG A 843 -42.18 17.55 -28.14
C ARG A 843 -41.60 18.97 -28.08
N LYS A 844 -41.57 19.61 -26.90
CA LYS A 844 -41.01 20.96 -26.72
C LYS A 844 -39.48 20.90 -26.70
N ALA A 845 -38.91 19.96 -25.95
CA ALA A 845 -37.47 19.72 -25.91
C ALA A 845 -36.91 19.26 -27.27
N ALA A 846 -37.61 18.35 -27.97
CA ALA A 846 -37.21 17.89 -29.30
C ALA A 846 -37.24 19.02 -30.34
N ARG A 847 -38.22 19.93 -30.26
CA ARG A 847 -38.30 21.11 -31.13
C ARG A 847 -37.20 22.11 -30.82
N ALA A 848 -36.87 22.34 -29.55
CA ALA A 848 -35.75 23.18 -29.13
C ALA A 848 -34.41 22.61 -29.62
N ALA A 849 -34.17 21.30 -29.45
CA ALA A 849 -32.96 20.62 -29.91
C ALA A 849 -32.78 20.69 -31.43
N ARG A 850 -33.86 20.50 -32.19
CA ARG A 850 -33.84 20.62 -33.65
C ARG A 850 -33.53 22.06 -34.09
N THR A 851 -34.06 23.04 -33.37
CA THR A 851 -33.84 24.47 -33.65
C THR A 851 -32.40 24.89 -33.32
N ALA A 852 -31.85 24.45 -32.17
CA ALA A 852 -30.46 24.67 -31.81
C ALA A 852 -29.50 24.11 -32.86
N ARG A 853 -29.68 22.85 -33.30
CA ARG A 853 -28.86 22.23 -34.37
C ARG A 853 -28.87 23.02 -35.68
N LEU A 854 -30.06 23.47 -36.10
CA LEU A 854 -30.20 24.25 -37.32
C LEU A 854 -29.52 25.61 -37.19
N THR A 855 -29.64 26.27 -36.03
CA THR A 855 -29.05 27.58 -35.76
C THR A 855 -27.53 27.51 -35.69
N ASP A 856 -26.98 26.49 -35.05
CA ASP A 856 -25.52 26.31 -34.96
C ASP A 856 -24.90 25.88 -36.28
N ARG A 857 -25.55 24.99 -37.04
CA ARG A 857 -25.13 24.63 -38.40
C ARG A 857 -25.13 25.84 -39.33
N LEU A 858 -26.13 26.72 -39.23
CA LEU A 858 -26.20 27.98 -39.97
C LEU A 858 -25.06 28.93 -39.58
N ARG A 859 -24.71 29.00 -38.29
CA ARG A 859 -23.55 29.79 -37.81
C ARG A 859 -22.22 29.24 -38.31
N GLU A 860 -22.06 27.91 -38.39
CA GLU A 860 -20.86 27.26 -38.95
C GLU A 860 -20.71 27.52 -40.44
N GLU A 861 -21.77 27.29 -41.22
CA GLU A 861 -21.77 27.53 -42.67
C GLU A 861 -21.50 29.01 -42.99
N TYR A 862 -21.94 29.92 -42.09
CA TYR A 862 -21.64 31.35 -42.17
C TYR A 862 -20.19 31.69 -41.78
N ARG A 863 -19.64 31.12 -40.70
CA ARG A 863 -18.25 31.37 -40.28
C ARG A 863 -17.23 30.80 -41.27
N ALA A 864 -17.50 29.64 -41.86
CA ALA A 864 -16.57 28.97 -42.77
C ALA A 864 -16.51 29.59 -44.17
N ALA A 865 -17.63 30.11 -44.70
CA ALA A 865 -17.70 30.58 -46.08
C ALA A 865 -18.64 31.79 -46.31
N GLY A 866 -18.99 32.53 -45.25
CA GLY A 866 -19.89 33.68 -45.31
C GLY A 866 -21.29 33.32 -45.80
N VAL A 867 -21.99 34.30 -46.40
CA VAL A 867 -23.35 34.14 -46.95
C VAL A 867 -23.43 33.02 -48.01
N ARG A 868 -22.33 32.75 -48.74
CA ARG A 868 -22.26 31.69 -49.75
C ARG A 868 -22.30 30.28 -49.16
N GLY A 869 -21.69 30.07 -47.98
CA GLY A 869 -21.72 28.79 -47.29
C GLY A 869 -23.12 28.40 -46.82
N VAL A 870 -23.85 29.37 -46.27
CA VAL A 870 -25.25 29.22 -45.82
C VAL A 870 -26.17 28.88 -47.00
N ALA A 871 -25.99 29.53 -48.15
CA ALA A 871 -26.78 29.24 -49.36
C ALA A 871 -26.50 27.84 -49.93
N ALA A 872 -25.24 27.40 -49.92
CA ALA A 872 -24.85 26.06 -50.37
C ALA A 872 -25.36 24.95 -49.42
N GLY A 873 -25.36 25.21 -48.10
CA GLY A 873 -25.93 24.32 -47.09
C GLY A 873 -27.45 24.17 -47.21
N ALA A 874 -28.16 25.29 -47.38
CA ALA A 874 -29.60 25.29 -47.65
C ALA A 874 -29.95 24.53 -48.94
N GLY A 875 -29.14 24.67 -49.99
CA GLY A 875 -29.29 23.92 -51.24
C GLY A 875 -29.11 22.41 -51.09
N ARG A 876 -28.15 21.94 -50.28
CA ARG A 876 -27.97 20.51 -49.97
C ARG A 876 -29.14 19.93 -49.17
N VAL A 877 -29.68 20.69 -48.22
CA VAL A 877 -30.86 20.28 -47.42
C VAL A 877 -32.13 20.25 -48.28
N ALA A 878 -32.29 21.19 -49.21
CA ALA A 878 -33.38 21.20 -50.17
C ALA A 878 -33.33 20.00 -51.12
N ARG A 879 -32.15 19.65 -51.65
CA ARG A 879 -31.95 18.45 -52.48
C ARG A 879 -32.26 17.16 -51.71
N ARG A 880 -31.77 17.01 -50.47
CA ARG A 880 -32.08 15.84 -49.62
C ARG A 880 -33.56 15.69 -49.25
N LYS A 881 -34.32 16.78 -49.19
CA LYS A 881 -35.76 16.75 -48.89
C LYS A 881 -36.65 16.53 -50.10
N LEU A 882 -36.15 16.79 -51.31
CA LEU A 882 -36.89 16.61 -52.55
C LEU A 882 -36.78 15.20 -53.13
N GLY A 883 -35.98 14.33 -52.52
CA GLY A 883 -35.79 12.95 -52.96
C GLY A 883 -35.01 12.90 -54.27
N ASP A 884 -33.77 12.43 -54.22
CA ASP A 884 -33.11 11.96 -55.43
C ASP A 884 -33.89 10.71 -55.90
N GLY A 885 -34.52 10.83 -57.07
CA GLY A 885 -34.96 9.70 -57.87
C GLY A 885 -33.80 9.09 -58.65
#